data_AF-A0AAU4WG94-F1
#
_entry.id   AF-A0AAU4WG94-F1
#
_cell.length_a   1.000
_cell.length_b   1.000
_cell.length_c   1.000
_cell.angle_alpha   90.00
_cell.angle_beta   90.00
_cell.angle_gamma   90.00
#
_symmetry.space_group_name_H-M   'P 1'
#
loop_
_entity.id
_entity.type
_entity.pdbx_description
1 polymer ?
#
loop_
_entity_poly.entity_id
_entity_poly.type
_entity_poly.pdbx_seq_one_letter_code
_entity_poly.pdbx_strand_id
1 'polypeptide(L)'
;MSEIPAKATSSEDTSGGTAARDAAGPLRAETWQSSPPGSMYDYIKVASFSIGPDGLIDQWSRRAAQLFGVRAQEAVGKDPIEAFVSTELRERGHRKMAEILDGREWTGVVPFRMPRDRTADAGGPASGERDPYVPGQHGPTPYTEGIAEVYVMPTETESGEHAAVCIVVDVRALRRIETDLAASQAIFGQSPFGFLLFGTDLKVQRANRPFAAVFGGRADDHRGRTVHDYLPRGEADRVQAALRRVLESGESVTDMQLVGPAPDSSERRHWSINLYRVHSGSGRTIGVAGLATDVTRRHAAAREAAHARRNLALLNEAGARIGNSLDLETTARELLDVVVPGFCDLASVDLYQGLLAGDESALNSRSLADGSAELRRVAAASAVADVPYLEASGGDGVVEVGAVHRYSFNSPCADALRTARPQFVPAVAGGLIQSTLAVPMVAHDTVVGLARFARTKGSEPFNDRDRALAVELAARAAVCIDNARLYRREHERALILQRSLLPPDDPEASGLDIACRYLPGNAATEVGGDWFDVIELPGHRTALVVGDVMGRGLRAAVAMGELRTAVRTLALLDLEPAEVLSALDEIARGLGAPGSPSSPAPGPGAGVQQATRAARRTGDADLSEVYLATCVYAVYDAVTRRCTFANAGHLPPVLVEPGEGALMLDVPPGMPLGVGGEPFEEVEVELPEGSLLALYTDGLVESRDHPLDEGLSAFRSALDDPSPALEDVCDHVLNTLDTHHGEDDIALLMARVQGLPADAVGDWTLPREPRSVGRAREFTRAQLTQWDLEPLVDTTELLVSELVTNALRYGEGEIRLRLLLDRTLVCEVWDAGLVQPRRRRARDTDEGGRGLQLVGLLSASWGSRRTPRGKTVWFELPLPDGDSATVDPTEALLSLY
;
A
#
# COMPACT_ATOMS: atom_id res chain seq x y z
N MET A 1 52.18 -22.52 -94.16
CA MET A 1 52.98 -21.54 -94.93
C MET A 1 54.23 -21.20 -94.13
N SER A 2 55.31 -20.79 -94.82
CA SER A 2 56.55 -20.15 -94.36
C SER A 2 56.50 -19.40 -93.00
N GLU A 3 57.59 -19.27 -92.23
CA GLU A 3 59.00 -19.59 -92.50
C GLU A 3 59.82 -19.69 -91.20
N ILE A 4 60.94 -20.42 -91.24
CA ILE A 4 62.03 -20.30 -90.26
C ILE A 4 62.97 -19.19 -90.75
N PRO A 5 63.45 -18.31 -89.87
CA PRO A 5 64.85 -17.92 -89.92
C PRO A 5 65.58 -18.27 -88.62
N ALA A 6 66.80 -18.80 -88.77
CA ALA A 6 67.67 -19.22 -87.68
C ALA A 6 68.81 -18.21 -87.42
N LYS A 7 69.56 -18.48 -86.35
CA LYS A 7 70.87 -17.89 -85.96
C LYS A 7 70.86 -16.51 -85.28
N ALA A 8 70.70 -16.59 -83.97
CA ALA A 8 71.74 -16.24 -82.99
C ALA A 8 72.96 -15.43 -83.46
N THR A 9 73.27 -14.38 -82.71
CA THR A 9 74.65 -13.96 -82.42
C THR A 9 74.86 -13.99 -80.90
N SER A 10 75.94 -14.63 -80.47
CA SER A 10 76.37 -14.66 -79.07
C SER A 10 77.50 -13.66 -78.85
N SER A 11 77.47 -12.95 -77.73
CA SER A 11 78.64 -12.29 -77.16
C SER A 11 78.62 -12.48 -75.64
N GLU A 12 79.73 -12.96 -75.11
CA GLU A 12 80.12 -12.84 -73.70
C GLU A 12 80.14 -11.32 -73.33
N ASP A 13 80.06 -10.86 -72.08
CA ASP A 13 80.79 -11.38 -70.92
C ASP A 13 80.26 -10.84 -69.56
N THR A 14 80.76 -11.42 -68.47
CA THR A 14 80.64 -11.10 -67.03
C THR A 14 80.01 -9.78 -66.54
N SER A 15 79.14 -9.84 -65.50
CA SER A 15 79.57 -9.63 -64.08
C SER A 15 78.43 -9.42 -63.05
N GLY A 16 78.60 -9.97 -61.83
CA GLY A 16 78.15 -9.38 -60.55
C GLY A 16 76.73 -9.64 -60.02
N GLY A 17 76.62 -10.29 -58.84
CA GLY A 17 75.51 -10.08 -57.89
C GLY A 17 74.70 -11.30 -57.42
N THR A 18 75.18 -12.01 -56.39
CA THR A 18 74.37 -13.01 -55.66
C THR A 18 73.29 -12.35 -54.80
N ALA A 19 72.04 -12.82 -54.91
CA ALA A 19 70.86 -12.27 -54.25
C ALA A 19 70.04 -13.33 -53.47
N ALA A 20 69.41 -12.91 -52.37
CA ALA A 20 68.32 -13.55 -51.58
C ALA A 20 68.17 -12.75 -50.27
N ARG A 21 67.02 -12.41 -49.67
CA ARG A 21 65.56 -12.70 -49.83
C ARG A 21 64.79 -11.67 -48.95
N ASP A 22 63.47 -11.47 -48.99
CA ASP A 22 62.38 -12.00 -49.85
C ASP A 22 61.21 -10.98 -49.87
N ALA A 23 60.63 -10.69 -51.05
CA ALA A 23 59.30 -10.08 -51.20
C ALA A 23 58.81 -10.24 -52.66
N ALA A 24 57.58 -10.74 -52.84
CA ALA A 24 56.87 -10.86 -54.12
C ALA A 24 57.68 -11.50 -55.29
N GLY A 25 57.79 -12.82 -55.30
CA GLY A 25 58.28 -13.55 -56.47
C GLY A 25 57.28 -13.49 -57.63
N PRO A 26 57.67 -13.07 -58.86
CA PRO A 26 56.89 -13.35 -60.05
C PRO A 26 56.88 -14.86 -60.31
N LEU A 27 55.92 -15.35 -61.10
CA LEU A 27 55.93 -16.69 -61.68
C LEU A 27 57.22 -16.87 -62.50
N ARG A 28 58.27 -17.40 -61.87
CA ARG A 28 59.53 -17.70 -62.55
C ARG A 28 59.33 -18.88 -63.49
N ALA A 29 59.95 -18.77 -64.66
CA ALA A 29 59.97 -19.83 -65.65
C ALA A 29 60.48 -21.16 -65.08
N GLU A 30 60.00 -22.25 -65.67
CA GLU A 30 60.50 -23.62 -65.50
C GLU A 30 60.36 -24.22 -64.08
N THR A 31 59.12 -24.56 -63.67
CA THR A 31 58.93 -25.67 -62.72
C THR A 31 57.55 -26.31 -62.85
N TRP A 32 57.51 -27.61 -63.14
CA TRP A 32 56.29 -28.42 -63.02
C TRP A 32 55.94 -28.56 -61.53
N GLN A 33 54.81 -27.98 -61.09
CA GLN A 33 54.33 -28.10 -59.72
C GLN A 33 53.02 -28.90 -59.66
N SER A 34 52.92 -29.83 -58.72
CA SER A 34 51.70 -30.59 -58.47
C SER A 34 50.68 -29.74 -57.71
N SER A 35 49.42 -29.71 -58.18
CA SER A 35 48.30 -29.13 -57.42
C SER A 35 48.20 -29.75 -56.02
N PRO A 36 48.08 -28.94 -54.96
CA PRO A 36 47.97 -29.48 -53.60
C PRO A 36 46.67 -30.28 -53.40
N PRO A 37 46.63 -31.23 -52.44
CA PRO A 37 45.43 -31.98 -52.10
C PRO A 37 44.24 -31.06 -51.78
N GLY A 38 43.05 -31.42 -52.26
CA GLY A 38 41.83 -30.61 -52.17
C GLY A 38 41.85 -29.31 -52.98
N SER A 39 42.65 -29.25 -54.06
CA SER A 39 42.43 -28.26 -55.13
C SER A 39 41.09 -28.50 -55.84
N MET A 40 40.61 -27.50 -56.61
CA MET A 40 39.35 -27.62 -57.36
C MET A 40 39.32 -28.86 -58.28
N TYR A 41 40.46 -29.24 -58.87
CA TYR A 41 40.59 -30.45 -59.70
C TYR A 41 40.51 -31.77 -58.91
N ASP A 42 40.93 -31.77 -57.64
CA ASP A 42 40.83 -32.93 -56.74
C ASP A 42 39.40 -33.11 -56.20
N TYR A 43 38.65 -32.00 -56.10
CA TYR A 43 37.22 -31.98 -55.78
C TYR A 43 36.33 -32.40 -56.95
N ILE A 44 36.64 -31.93 -58.16
CA ILE A 44 35.88 -32.20 -59.41
C ILE A 44 36.17 -33.61 -59.96
N LYS A 45 37.36 -34.19 -59.68
CA LYS A 45 37.77 -35.55 -60.08
C LYS A 45 37.59 -35.85 -61.58
N VAL A 46 38.20 -35.01 -62.41
CA VAL A 46 38.17 -35.12 -63.87
C VAL A 46 38.63 -36.51 -64.34
N ALA A 47 37.82 -37.14 -65.18
CA ALA A 47 38.14 -38.38 -65.89
C ALA A 47 38.49 -38.07 -67.36
N SER A 48 39.36 -38.87 -67.97
CA SER A 48 39.66 -38.75 -69.40
C SER A 48 39.85 -40.10 -70.10
N PHE A 49 39.61 -40.12 -71.40
CA PHE A 49 39.88 -41.24 -72.30
C PHE A 49 40.11 -40.71 -73.73
N SER A 50 40.71 -41.52 -74.61
CA SER A 50 40.86 -41.20 -76.03
C SER A 50 40.14 -42.21 -76.92
N ILE A 51 39.76 -41.77 -78.11
CA ILE A 51 39.08 -42.53 -79.14
C ILE A 51 39.96 -42.50 -80.39
N GLY A 52 40.26 -43.66 -80.97
CA GLY A 52 41.06 -43.80 -82.18
C GLY A 52 40.28 -43.47 -83.46
N PRO A 53 40.95 -43.49 -84.63
CA PRO A 53 40.33 -43.19 -85.92
C PRO A 53 39.33 -44.25 -86.42
N ASP A 54 39.30 -45.42 -85.78
CA ASP A 54 38.28 -46.45 -85.97
C ASP A 54 37.00 -46.21 -85.14
N GLY A 55 36.98 -45.17 -84.30
CA GLY A 55 35.89 -44.85 -83.38
C GLY A 55 35.89 -45.67 -82.08
N LEU A 56 36.91 -46.50 -81.84
CA LEU A 56 37.05 -47.31 -80.63
C LEU A 56 37.91 -46.61 -79.57
N ILE A 57 37.78 -47.01 -78.31
CA ILE A 57 38.56 -46.42 -77.21
C ILE A 57 40.01 -46.90 -77.26
N ASP A 58 40.97 -45.99 -77.40
CA ASP A 58 42.41 -46.29 -77.40
C ASP A 58 43.03 -46.27 -75.99
N GLN A 59 42.72 -45.23 -75.21
CA GLN A 59 43.29 -45.05 -73.87
C GLN A 59 42.21 -44.74 -72.84
N TRP A 60 42.37 -45.28 -71.63
CA TRP A 60 41.38 -45.16 -70.55
C TRP A 60 42.06 -44.78 -69.24
N SER A 61 41.81 -43.58 -68.72
CA SER A 61 42.44 -43.13 -67.48
C SER A 61 41.97 -43.91 -66.25
N ARG A 62 42.80 -43.95 -65.21
CA ARG A 62 42.42 -44.51 -63.90
C ARG A 62 41.21 -43.81 -63.28
N ARG A 63 40.99 -42.52 -63.59
CA ARG A 63 39.81 -41.76 -63.14
C ARG A 63 38.56 -42.13 -63.94
N ALA A 64 38.67 -42.37 -65.26
CA ALA A 64 37.57 -42.93 -66.05
C ALA A 64 37.15 -44.32 -65.54
N ALA A 65 38.12 -45.18 -65.17
CA ALA A 65 37.82 -46.47 -64.56
C ALA A 65 37.12 -46.37 -63.19
N GLN A 66 37.36 -45.30 -62.43
CA GLN A 66 36.66 -45.03 -61.16
C GLN A 66 35.27 -44.43 -61.39
N LEU A 67 35.11 -43.54 -62.36
CA LEU A 67 33.85 -42.84 -62.66
C LEU A 67 32.83 -43.75 -63.35
N PHE A 68 33.23 -44.44 -64.41
CA PHE A 68 32.36 -45.36 -65.16
C PHE A 68 32.34 -46.78 -64.58
N GLY A 69 33.28 -47.11 -63.67
CA GLY A 69 33.38 -48.43 -63.05
C GLY A 69 33.93 -49.56 -63.92
N VAL A 70 34.27 -49.27 -65.19
CA VAL A 70 34.81 -50.24 -66.15
C VAL A 70 36.34 -50.13 -66.18
N ARG A 71 37.04 -51.28 -66.06
CA ARG A 71 38.51 -51.31 -66.08
C ARG A 71 39.03 -51.00 -67.48
N ALA A 72 40.24 -50.43 -67.59
CA ALA A 72 40.84 -50.10 -68.88
C ALA A 72 40.89 -51.30 -69.86
N GLN A 73 41.21 -52.49 -69.36
CA GLN A 73 41.22 -53.76 -70.12
C GLN A 73 39.84 -54.17 -70.66
N GLU A 74 38.75 -53.65 -70.10
CA GLU A 74 37.37 -53.92 -70.50
C GLU A 74 36.76 -52.77 -71.32
N ALA A 75 37.44 -51.63 -71.41
CA ALA A 75 36.99 -50.43 -72.13
C ALA A 75 37.74 -50.22 -73.46
N VAL A 76 39.06 -50.43 -73.47
CA VAL A 76 39.89 -50.26 -74.68
C VAL A 76 39.48 -51.26 -75.76
N GLY A 77 39.40 -50.79 -77.02
CA GLY A 77 38.94 -51.57 -78.17
C GLY A 77 37.41 -51.76 -78.25
N LYS A 78 36.62 -50.98 -77.50
CA LYS A 78 35.15 -50.96 -77.60
C LYS A 78 34.63 -49.61 -78.09
N ASP A 79 33.44 -49.64 -78.68
CA ASP A 79 32.67 -48.44 -78.99
C ASP A 79 32.20 -47.77 -77.68
N PRO A 80 32.52 -46.47 -77.45
CA PRO A 80 32.16 -45.76 -76.22
C PRO A 80 30.66 -45.50 -76.07
N ILE A 81 29.93 -45.40 -77.18
CA ILE A 81 28.47 -45.22 -77.20
C ILE A 81 27.79 -46.53 -76.79
N GLU A 82 28.25 -47.68 -77.30
CA GLU A 82 27.73 -48.97 -76.86
C GLU A 82 28.07 -49.27 -75.39
N ALA A 83 29.29 -48.95 -74.96
CA ALA A 83 29.79 -49.25 -73.62
C ALA A 83 29.11 -48.44 -72.51
N PHE A 84 28.84 -47.15 -72.72
CA PHE A 84 28.48 -46.24 -71.62
C PHE A 84 27.13 -45.51 -71.77
N VAL A 85 26.63 -45.35 -72.99
CA VAL A 85 25.36 -44.64 -73.26
C VAL A 85 24.17 -45.61 -73.16
N SER A 86 23.06 -45.14 -72.61
CA SER A 86 21.82 -45.93 -72.52
C SER A 86 21.32 -46.32 -73.91
N THR A 87 20.70 -47.50 -74.02
CA THR A 87 20.26 -48.11 -75.28
C THR A 87 19.36 -47.22 -76.12
N GLU A 88 18.56 -46.37 -75.48
CA GLU A 88 17.63 -45.42 -76.13
C GLU A 88 18.33 -44.22 -76.79
N LEU A 89 19.57 -43.92 -76.41
CA LEU A 89 20.33 -42.75 -76.89
C LEU A 89 21.47 -43.11 -77.84
N ARG A 90 21.72 -44.41 -78.10
CA ARG A 90 22.85 -44.88 -78.91
C ARG A 90 22.84 -44.33 -80.33
N GLU A 91 21.72 -44.38 -81.06
CA GLU A 91 21.65 -43.84 -82.44
C GLU A 91 22.06 -42.35 -82.51
N ARG A 92 21.69 -41.57 -81.49
CA ARG A 92 22.06 -40.15 -81.38
C ARG A 92 23.52 -39.97 -80.97
N GLY A 93 24.04 -40.87 -80.15
CA GLY A 93 25.45 -40.97 -79.77
C GLY A 93 26.37 -41.27 -80.95
N HIS A 94 26.13 -42.34 -81.72
CA HIS A 94 26.96 -42.70 -82.88
C HIS A 94 26.92 -41.60 -83.95
N ARG A 95 25.75 -40.98 -84.20
CA ARG A 95 25.63 -39.84 -85.11
C ARG A 95 26.51 -38.66 -84.68
N LYS A 96 26.56 -38.35 -83.38
CA LYS A 96 27.44 -37.30 -82.86
C LYS A 96 28.91 -37.70 -82.84
N MET A 97 29.23 -38.97 -82.62
CA MET A 97 30.61 -39.46 -82.74
C MET A 97 31.15 -39.27 -84.16
N ALA A 98 30.34 -39.55 -85.18
CA ALA A 98 30.70 -39.31 -86.58
C ALA A 98 30.91 -37.80 -86.89
N GLU A 99 30.10 -36.90 -86.31
CA GLU A 99 30.30 -35.45 -86.45
C GLU A 99 31.58 -34.94 -85.74
N ILE A 100 32.04 -35.62 -84.70
CA ILE A 100 33.26 -35.26 -83.94
C ILE A 100 34.52 -35.72 -84.70
N LEU A 101 34.50 -36.94 -85.25
CA LEU A 101 35.59 -37.48 -86.08
C LEU A 101 35.71 -36.74 -87.44
N ASP A 102 34.72 -35.92 -87.82
CA ASP A 102 34.78 -34.90 -88.88
C ASP A 102 35.46 -33.58 -88.41
N GLY A 103 36.29 -33.65 -87.36
CA GLY A 103 37.13 -32.55 -86.88
C GLY A 103 36.41 -31.47 -86.05
N ARG A 104 35.26 -31.77 -85.43
CA ARG A 104 34.47 -30.77 -84.68
C ARG A 104 34.53 -31.00 -83.17
N GLU A 105 34.90 -29.97 -82.43
CA GLU A 105 34.74 -29.95 -80.96
C GLU A 105 33.27 -30.10 -80.57
N TRP A 106 33.01 -30.90 -79.52
CA TRP A 106 31.68 -31.07 -78.98
C TRP A 106 31.67 -31.02 -77.45
N THR A 107 30.71 -30.28 -76.92
CA THR A 107 30.47 -30.12 -75.49
C THR A 107 29.04 -30.53 -75.18
N GLY A 108 28.82 -31.42 -74.22
CA GLY A 108 27.45 -31.73 -73.85
C GLY A 108 27.27 -32.68 -72.68
N VAL A 109 26.04 -32.72 -72.20
CA VAL A 109 25.63 -33.51 -71.05
C VAL A 109 25.10 -34.87 -71.52
N VAL A 110 25.67 -35.95 -71.01
CA VAL A 110 25.35 -37.34 -71.39
C VAL A 110 24.95 -38.14 -70.15
N PRO A 111 23.79 -38.83 -70.14
CA PRO A 111 23.47 -39.82 -69.12
C PRO A 111 24.31 -41.09 -69.35
N PHE A 112 24.92 -41.61 -68.29
CA PHE A 112 25.81 -42.76 -68.34
C PHE A 112 25.53 -43.74 -67.19
N ARG A 113 25.91 -45.01 -67.36
CA ARG A 113 25.75 -46.03 -66.30
C ARG A 113 26.94 -46.02 -65.35
N MET A 114 26.69 -45.79 -64.06
CA MET A 114 27.65 -45.98 -62.96
C MET A 114 27.37 -47.30 -62.23
N PRO A 115 28.37 -48.00 -61.65
CA PRO A 115 28.10 -49.04 -60.67
C PRO A 115 27.35 -48.46 -59.46
N ARG A 116 26.50 -49.26 -58.82
CA ARG A 116 25.92 -48.88 -57.52
C ARG A 116 27.04 -48.69 -56.49
N ASP A 117 27.17 -47.48 -55.95
CA ASP A 117 28.14 -47.19 -54.89
C ASP A 117 27.71 -47.87 -53.59
N ARG A 118 28.45 -48.92 -53.19
CA ARG A 118 28.20 -49.68 -51.96
C ARG A 118 28.59 -48.93 -50.68
N THR A 119 29.15 -47.72 -50.77
CA THR A 119 29.60 -46.94 -49.61
C THR A 119 28.62 -45.84 -49.17
N ALA A 120 27.56 -45.58 -49.94
CA ALA A 120 26.58 -44.54 -49.63
C ALA A 120 25.50 -44.94 -48.60
N ASP A 121 25.28 -46.24 -48.35
CA ASP A 121 24.24 -46.74 -47.43
C ASP A 121 24.73 -46.96 -45.97
N ALA A 122 26.00 -46.66 -45.66
CA ALA A 122 26.58 -46.88 -44.32
C ALA A 122 26.35 -45.73 -43.32
N GLY A 123 25.35 -44.86 -43.55
CA GLY A 123 25.15 -43.61 -42.81
C GLY A 123 23.71 -43.25 -42.44
N GLY A 124 22.74 -44.16 -42.63
CA GLY A 124 21.35 -44.00 -42.16
C GLY A 124 21.11 -44.78 -40.86
N PRO A 125 20.30 -44.27 -39.91
CA PRO A 125 20.06 -44.95 -38.64
C PRO A 125 19.24 -46.22 -38.84
N ALA A 126 19.52 -47.25 -38.02
CA ALA A 126 18.81 -48.51 -38.06
C ALA A 126 17.39 -48.37 -37.46
N SER A 127 16.41 -48.05 -38.29
CA SER A 127 14.99 -48.28 -38.01
C SER A 127 14.56 -49.57 -38.69
N GLY A 128 14.39 -50.63 -37.90
CA GLY A 128 14.01 -51.95 -38.43
C GLY A 128 12.51 -52.07 -38.63
N GLU A 129 12.10 -52.39 -39.85
CA GLU A 129 10.88 -53.13 -40.11
C GLU A 129 11.17 -54.19 -41.18
N ARG A 130 10.91 -55.46 -40.84
CA ARG A 130 11.04 -56.59 -41.75
C ARG A 130 9.68 -56.82 -42.39
N ASP A 131 9.60 -56.71 -43.71
CA ASP A 131 8.45 -57.21 -44.47
C ASP A 131 8.88 -58.38 -45.37
N PRO A 132 8.01 -59.39 -45.62
CA PRO A 132 8.48 -60.74 -45.91
C PRO A 132 8.85 -61.00 -47.37
N TYR A 133 9.81 -61.92 -47.49
CA TYR A 133 10.32 -62.55 -48.70
C TYR A 133 9.25 -63.07 -49.67
N VAL A 134 9.25 -62.56 -50.91
CA VAL A 134 8.55 -63.14 -52.07
C VAL A 134 9.59 -63.55 -53.12
N PRO A 135 9.81 -64.85 -53.35
CA PRO A 135 10.81 -65.32 -54.31
C PRO A 135 10.22 -65.42 -55.73
N GLY A 136 10.82 -64.69 -56.69
CA GLY A 136 10.63 -65.01 -58.11
C GLY A 136 10.46 -63.84 -59.07
N GLN A 137 11.49 -63.03 -59.27
CA GLN A 137 11.72 -62.34 -60.55
C GLN A 137 13.20 -61.96 -60.69
N HIS A 138 13.89 -62.55 -61.67
CA HIS A 138 15.18 -62.04 -62.12
C HIS A 138 14.92 -60.88 -63.09
N GLY A 139 15.23 -59.65 -62.64
CA GLY A 139 15.26 -58.42 -63.45
C GLY A 139 16.69 -57.85 -63.50
N PRO A 140 17.10 -57.16 -64.58
CA PRO A 140 18.51 -56.97 -64.89
C PRO A 140 19.19 -55.75 -64.24
N THR A 141 20.54 -55.83 -64.22
CA THR A 141 21.56 -54.76 -64.08
C THR A 141 21.82 -54.09 -62.70
N PRO A 142 23.08 -54.10 -62.19
CA PRO A 142 23.49 -53.48 -60.93
C PRO A 142 24.02 -52.02 -61.08
N TYR A 143 23.42 -51.22 -61.97
CA TYR A 143 23.92 -49.88 -62.33
C TYR A 143 22.93 -48.77 -61.92
N THR A 144 23.45 -47.57 -61.68
CA THR A 144 22.69 -46.34 -61.42
C THR A 144 22.97 -45.34 -62.53
N GLU A 145 21.96 -44.60 -62.99
CA GLU A 145 22.17 -43.57 -64.03
C GLU A 145 22.82 -42.31 -63.42
N GLY A 146 24.03 -42.01 -63.89
CA GLY A 146 24.76 -40.78 -63.66
C GLY A 146 24.54 -39.79 -64.82
N ILE A 147 24.90 -38.53 -64.60
CA ILE A 147 24.90 -37.50 -65.63
C ILE A 147 26.29 -36.88 -65.64
N ALA A 148 26.99 -36.97 -66.77
CA ALA A 148 28.31 -36.39 -66.95
C ALA A 148 28.26 -35.27 -67.99
N GLU A 149 29.08 -34.24 -67.76
CA GLU A 149 29.44 -33.28 -68.79
C GLU A 149 30.69 -33.81 -69.49
N VAL A 150 30.60 -33.95 -70.82
CA VAL A 150 31.65 -34.50 -71.67
C VAL A 150 32.10 -33.40 -72.63
N TYR A 151 33.40 -33.13 -72.60
CA TYR A 151 34.09 -32.26 -73.53
C TYR A 151 34.95 -33.13 -74.45
N VAL A 152 34.63 -33.16 -75.74
CA VAL A 152 35.31 -33.98 -76.74
C VAL A 152 36.09 -33.09 -77.68
N MET A 153 37.41 -33.26 -77.68
CA MET A 153 38.37 -32.53 -78.49
C MET A 153 38.84 -33.42 -79.63
N PRO A 154 38.64 -33.05 -80.91
CA PRO A 154 39.28 -33.76 -82.01
C PRO A 154 40.80 -33.58 -81.93
N THR A 155 41.54 -34.59 -82.36
CA THR A 155 43.01 -34.60 -82.46
C THR A 155 43.42 -35.39 -83.69
N GLU A 156 44.68 -35.30 -84.11
CA GLU A 156 45.23 -36.13 -85.19
C GLU A 156 46.27 -37.10 -84.61
N THR A 157 46.30 -38.32 -85.14
CA THR A 157 47.37 -39.30 -84.89
C THR A 157 48.66 -38.89 -85.61
N GLU A 158 49.80 -39.51 -85.30
CA GLU A 158 51.06 -39.27 -86.04
C GLU A 158 50.97 -39.65 -87.54
N SER A 159 49.98 -40.45 -87.93
CA SER A 159 49.64 -40.80 -89.33
C SER A 159 48.73 -39.77 -90.03
N GLY A 160 48.21 -38.75 -89.32
CA GLY A 160 47.29 -37.75 -89.85
C GLY A 160 45.81 -38.20 -89.90
N GLU A 161 45.44 -39.21 -89.11
CA GLU A 161 44.07 -39.72 -89.03
C GLU A 161 43.33 -39.07 -87.86
N HIS A 162 42.04 -38.75 -88.04
CA HIS A 162 41.24 -38.06 -87.01
C HIS A 162 40.90 -38.97 -85.83
N ALA A 163 41.29 -38.56 -84.64
CA ALA A 163 41.02 -39.19 -83.35
C ALA A 163 40.35 -38.18 -82.40
N ALA A 164 40.03 -38.56 -81.17
CA ALA A 164 39.49 -37.63 -80.17
C ALA A 164 39.97 -37.87 -78.74
N VAL A 165 40.05 -36.80 -77.94
CA VAL A 165 40.29 -36.83 -76.50
C VAL A 165 39.02 -36.38 -75.78
N CYS A 166 38.49 -37.25 -74.92
CA CYS A 166 37.30 -37.02 -74.11
C CYS A 166 37.71 -36.67 -72.68
N ILE A 167 37.23 -35.52 -72.20
CA ILE A 167 37.29 -35.12 -70.79
C ILE A 167 35.87 -35.23 -70.22
N VAL A 168 35.73 -35.86 -69.05
CA VAL A 168 34.45 -36.20 -68.43
C VAL A 168 34.42 -35.71 -66.98
N VAL A 169 33.34 -35.03 -66.60
CA VAL A 169 33.10 -34.53 -65.23
C VAL A 169 31.71 -34.94 -64.75
N ASP A 170 31.59 -35.39 -63.50
CA ASP A 170 30.29 -35.67 -62.88
C ASP A 170 29.52 -34.35 -62.61
N VAL A 171 28.35 -34.19 -63.23
CA VAL A 171 27.49 -33.01 -63.04
C VAL A 171 27.01 -32.90 -61.60
N ARG A 172 26.97 -33.99 -60.83
CA ARG A 172 26.65 -33.95 -59.38
C ARG A 172 27.76 -33.27 -58.57
N ALA A 173 29.02 -33.44 -58.95
CA ALA A 173 30.14 -32.76 -58.29
C ALA A 173 30.14 -31.26 -58.63
N LEU A 174 29.93 -30.91 -59.90
CA LEU A 174 29.75 -29.53 -60.35
C LEU A 174 28.56 -28.84 -59.63
N ARG A 175 27.38 -29.47 -59.59
CA ARG A 175 26.20 -28.93 -58.89
C ARG A 175 26.38 -28.79 -57.39
N ARG A 176 27.16 -29.66 -56.73
CA ARG A 176 27.52 -29.48 -55.31
C ARG A 176 28.39 -28.24 -55.13
N ILE A 177 29.42 -28.06 -55.96
CA ILE A 177 30.28 -26.86 -55.92
C ILE A 177 29.46 -25.60 -56.23
N GLU A 178 28.55 -25.65 -57.20
CA GLU A 178 27.63 -24.56 -57.53
C GLU A 178 26.70 -24.24 -56.36
N THR A 179 26.13 -25.25 -55.69
CA THR A 179 25.25 -25.09 -54.53
C THR A 179 26.00 -24.53 -53.32
N ASP A 180 27.20 -25.05 -53.02
CA ASP A 180 28.04 -24.59 -51.91
C ASP A 180 28.56 -23.15 -52.16
N LEU A 181 28.92 -22.84 -53.40
CA LEU A 181 29.31 -21.49 -53.82
C LEU A 181 28.13 -20.52 -53.76
N ALA A 182 26.95 -20.91 -54.24
CA ALA A 182 25.73 -20.11 -54.16
C ALA A 182 25.30 -19.88 -52.70
N ALA A 183 25.36 -20.91 -51.84
CA ALA A 183 25.11 -20.80 -50.40
C ALA A 183 26.13 -19.87 -49.73
N SER A 184 27.42 -20.00 -50.03
CA SER A 184 28.47 -19.11 -49.52
C SER A 184 28.29 -17.66 -49.99
N GLN A 185 27.92 -17.44 -51.27
CA GLN A 185 27.63 -16.12 -51.81
C GLN A 185 26.35 -15.51 -51.20
N ALA A 186 25.31 -16.31 -50.95
CA ALA A 186 24.11 -15.85 -50.26
C ALA A 186 24.41 -15.46 -48.80
N ILE A 187 25.08 -16.32 -48.04
CA ILE A 187 25.47 -16.06 -46.64
C ILE A 187 26.41 -14.84 -46.54
N PHE A 188 27.34 -14.66 -47.48
CA PHE A 188 28.23 -13.50 -47.44
C PHE A 188 27.56 -12.21 -47.94
N GLY A 189 26.84 -12.27 -49.07
CA GLY A 189 26.36 -11.11 -49.81
C GLY A 189 24.93 -10.66 -49.52
N GLN A 190 24.04 -11.57 -49.09
CA GLN A 190 22.63 -11.29 -48.80
C GLN A 190 22.30 -11.31 -47.29
N SER A 191 23.24 -11.74 -46.44
CA SER A 191 23.08 -11.68 -44.99
C SER A 191 22.86 -10.24 -44.50
N PRO A 192 21.96 -10.02 -43.50
CA PRO A 192 21.74 -8.70 -42.90
C PRO A 192 22.86 -8.28 -41.93
N PHE A 193 23.82 -9.16 -41.63
CA PHE A 193 24.88 -8.92 -40.66
C PHE A 193 26.16 -8.38 -41.32
N GLY A 194 26.94 -7.57 -40.58
CA GLY A 194 28.25 -7.14 -41.03
C GLY A 194 29.23 -8.30 -41.02
N PHE A 195 29.78 -8.67 -42.18
CA PHE A 195 30.68 -9.81 -42.33
C PHE A 195 32.06 -9.35 -42.80
N LEU A 196 33.10 -9.81 -42.11
CA LEU A 196 34.51 -9.65 -42.46
C LEU A 196 35.18 -11.02 -42.58
N LEU A 197 36.09 -11.17 -43.54
CA LEU A 197 37.06 -12.26 -43.56
C LEU A 197 38.45 -11.65 -43.35
N PHE A 198 39.10 -11.99 -42.25
CA PHE A 198 40.50 -11.67 -41.97
C PHE A 198 41.40 -12.80 -42.46
N GLY A 199 42.53 -12.46 -43.06
CA GLY A 199 43.58 -13.42 -43.40
C GLY A 199 44.35 -13.91 -42.17
N THR A 200 45.29 -14.83 -42.39
CA THR A 200 46.27 -15.25 -41.37
C THR A 200 47.23 -14.13 -40.96
N ASP A 201 47.30 -13.04 -41.74
CA ASP A 201 48.02 -11.79 -41.44
C ASP A 201 47.17 -10.76 -40.66
N LEU A 202 45.96 -11.14 -40.22
CA LEU A 202 44.98 -10.31 -39.51
C LEU A 202 44.46 -9.10 -40.30
N LYS A 203 44.69 -9.05 -41.62
CA LYS A 203 44.14 -8.02 -42.50
C LYS A 203 42.84 -8.47 -43.13
N VAL A 204 41.91 -7.54 -43.33
CA VAL A 204 40.64 -7.80 -44.02
C VAL A 204 40.93 -8.22 -45.46
N GLN A 205 40.59 -9.45 -45.82
CA GLN A 205 40.63 -9.95 -47.20
C GLN A 205 39.32 -9.66 -47.95
N ARG A 206 38.19 -9.64 -47.23
CA ARG A 206 36.85 -9.43 -47.79
C ARG A 206 35.93 -8.80 -46.75
N ALA A 207 35.11 -7.83 -47.16
CA ALA A 207 33.99 -7.30 -46.38
C ALA A 207 32.68 -7.44 -47.17
N ASN A 208 31.53 -7.45 -46.49
CA ASN A 208 30.23 -7.44 -47.17
C ASN A 208 29.58 -6.05 -47.18
N ARG A 209 28.49 -5.90 -47.96
CA ARG A 209 27.78 -4.63 -48.12
C ARG A 209 27.18 -4.08 -46.81
N PRO A 210 26.54 -4.89 -45.93
CA PRO A 210 26.15 -4.44 -44.59
C PRO A 210 27.29 -3.85 -43.75
N PHE A 211 28.47 -4.47 -43.75
CA PHE A 211 29.62 -3.92 -43.03
C PHE A 211 30.04 -2.55 -43.61
N ALA A 212 30.18 -2.46 -44.93
CA ALA A 212 30.55 -1.20 -45.61
C ALA A 212 29.49 -0.09 -45.43
N ALA A 213 28.21 -0.45 -45.31
CA ALA A 213 27.14 0.51 -45.04
C ALA A 213 27.22 1.12 -43.62
N VAL A 214 27.81 0.41 -42.65
CA VAL A 214 28.06 0.92 -41.29
C VAL A 214 29.34 1.73 -41.22
N PHE A 215 30.43 1.24 -41.84
CA PHE A 215 31.76 1.83 -41.69
C PHE A 215 32.18 2.79 -42.82
N GLY A 216 31.32 2.99 -43.82
CA GLY A 216 31.53 3.90 -44.94
C GLY A 216 32.40 3.32 -46.07
N GLY A 217 32.04 3.64 -47.32
CA GLY A 217 32.74 3.21 -48.52
C GLY A 217 32.10 2.02 -49.24
N ARG A 218 32.86 1.40 -50.17
CA ARG A 218 32.51 0.16 -50.86
C ARG A 218 33.17 -1.03 -50.15
N ALA A 219 32.57 -2.21 -50.31
CA ALA A 219 33.07 -3.46 -49.71
C ALA A 219 34.56 -3.75 -49.98
N ASP A 220 35.07 -3.37 -51.17
CA ASP A 220 36.47 -3.57 -51.54
C ASP A 220 37.42 -2.54 -50.91
N ASP A 221 36.96 -1.34 -50.53
CA ASP A 221 37.77 -0.27 -49.92
C ASP A 221 38.29 -0.64 -48.52
N HIS A 222 37.70 -1.68 -47.93
CA HIS A 222 38.06 -2.25 -46.63
C HIS A 222 39.21 -3.27 -46.70
N ARG A 223 39.57 -3.73 -47.91
CA ARG A 223 40.59 -4.76 -48.10
C ARG A 223 41.98 -4.25 -47.69
N GLY A 224 42.74 -5.07 -46.98
CA GLY A 224 44.07 -4.74 -46.45
C GLY A 224 44.07 -3.96 -45.13
N ARG A 225 42.91 -3.46 -44.65
CA ARG A 225 42.79 -2.77 -43.36
C ARG A 225 42.80 -3.75 -42.18
N THR A 226 43.01 -3.22 -40.99
CA THR A 226 43.08 -3.90 -39.70
C THR A 226 41.94 -3.45 -38.77
N VAL A 227 41.77 -4.08 -37.61
CA VAL A 227 40.77 -3.66 -36.62
C VAL A 227 41.06 -2.29 -35.99
N HIS A 228 42.32 -1.83 -36.03
CA HIS A 228 42.74 -0.50 -35.56
C HIS A 228 42.25 0.63 -36.46
N ASP A 229 41.87 0.32 -37.71
CA ASP A 229 41.31 1.30 -38.66
C ASP A 229 39.81 1.55 -38.44
N TYR A 230 39.17 0.80 -37.53
CA TYR A 230 37.71 0.84 -37.27
C TYR A 230 37.33 1.07 -35.80
N LEU A 231 38.19 0.72 -34.84
CA LEU A 231 37.87 0.73 -33.40
C LEU A 231 38.86 1.58 -32.59
N PRO A 232 38.43 2.19 -31.46
CA PRO A 232 39.35 2.82 -30.52
C PRO A 232 40.41 1.83 -30.01
N ARG A 233 41.65 2.29 -29.79
CA ARG A 233 42.83 1.44 -29.51
C ARG A 233 42.55 0.30 -28.52
N GLY A 234 41.96 0.58 -27.35
CA GLY A 234 41.69 -0.43 -26.32
C GLY A 234 40.76 -1.56 -26.77
N GLU A 235 39.71 -1.26 -27.54
CA GLU A 235 38.81 -2.28 -28.10
C GLU A 235 39.44 -2.96 -29.33
N ALA A 236 40.22 -2.21 -30.15
CA ALA A 236 40.95 -2.76 -31.28
C ALA A 236 42.00 -3.81 -30.85
N ASP A 237 42.78 -3.54 -29.80
CA ASP A 237 43.73 -4.49 -29.22
C ASP A 237 43.04 -5.75 -28.69
N ARG A 238 41.89 -5.59 -28.03
CA ARG A 238 41.07 -6.67 -27.48
C ARG A 238 40.53 -7.58 -28.60
N VAL A 239 40.02 -7.02 -29.70
CA VAL A 239 39.57 -7.79 -30.88
C VAL A 239 40.75 -8.43 -31.60
N GLN A 240 41.89 -7.74 -31.75
CA GLN A 240 43.09 -8.30 -32.38
C GLN A 240 43.64 -9.51 -31.61
N ALA A 241 43.63 -9.45 -30.27
CA ALA A 241 43.97 -10.59 -29.41
C ALA A 241 42.99 -11.76 -29.58
N ALA A 242 41.69 -11.49 -29.69
CA ALA A 242 40.68 -12.51 -29.97
C ALA A 242 40.89 -13.17 -31.35
N LEU A 243 41.17 -12.39 -32.41
CA LEU A 243 41.49 -12.92 -33.73
C LEU A 243 42.73 -13.84 -33.72
N ARG A 244 43.81 -13.47 -33.02
CA ARG A 244 44.99 -14.34 -32.83
C ARG A 244 44.63 -15.63 -32.11
N ARG A 245 43.90 -15.55 -30.99
CA ARG A 245 43.45 -16.74 -30.25
C ARG A 245 42.65 -17.69 -31.13
N VAL A 246 41.70 -17.19 -31.92
CA VAL A 246 40.92 -18.00 -32.87
C VAL A 246 41.81 -18.62 -33.97
N LEU A 247 42.86 -17.92 -34.45
CA LEU A 247 43.86 -18.49 -35.38
C LEU A 247 44.83 -19.51 -34.75
N GLU A 248 45.03 -19.46 -33.44
CA GLU A 248 45.95 -20.34 -32.70
C GLU A 248 45.22 -21.56 -32.09
N SER A 249 44.24 -21.38 -31.17
CA SER A 249 43.54 -22.48 -30.50
C SER A 249 42.50 -23.17 -31.38
N GLY A 250 41.67 -22.40 -32.08
CA GLY A 250 40.63 -22.87 -33.00
C GLY A 250 39.23 -22.85 -32.41
N GLU A 251 39.14 -22.51 -31.13
CA GLU A 251 37.89 -22.21 -30.45
C GLU A 251 37.30 -20.92 -31.03
N SER A 252 36.02 -20.95 -31.41
CA SER A 252 35.28 -19.75 -31.82
C SER A 252 35.01 -18.84 -30.63
N VAL A 253 35.18 -17.54 -30.80
CA VAL A 253 34.73 -16.55 -29.81
C VAL A 253 33.33 -16.10 -30.20
N THR A 254 32.36 -16.26 -29.30
CA THR A 254 30.96 -15.83 -29.51
C THR A 254 30.57 -14.70 -28.56
N ASP A 255 29.58 -13.92 -28.98
CA ASP A 255 28.99 -12.77 -28.27
C ASP A 255 30.00 -11.79 -27.63
N MET A 256 31.08 -11.47 -28.35
CA MET A 256 32.05 -10.48 -27.91
C MET A 256 31.45 -9.08 -27.98
N GLN A 257 31.03 -8.56 -26.84
CA GLN A 257 30.46 -7.21 -26.70
C GLN A 257 31.54 -6.12 -26.76
N LEU A 258 31.34 -5.15 -27.64
CA LEU A 258 32.19 -3.97 -27.85
C LEU A 258 31.35 -2.69 -27.84
N VAL A 259 31.94 -1.59 -27.36
CA VAL A 259 31.32 -0.26 -27.44
C VAL A 259 32.23 0.70 -28.22
N GLY A 260 31.70 1.32 -29.27
CA GLY A 260 32.48 2.21 -30.12
C GLY A 260 31.62 3.30 -30.79
N PRO A 261 32.22 4.44 -31.18
CA PRO A 261 31.55 5.40 -32.03
C PRO A 261 31.29 4.79 -33.41
N ALA A 262 30.17 5.15 -34.05
CA ALA A 262 30.04 4.97 -35.49
C ALA A 262 30.86 6.06 -36.21
N PRO A 263 31.45 5.79 -37.40
CA PRO A 263 32.03 6.87 -38.19
C PRO A 263 30.97 7.94 -38.49
N ASP A 264 31.41 9.19 -38.47
CA ASP A 264 30.59 10.41 -38.61
C ASP A 264 29.47 10.62 -37.56
N SER A 265 29.47 9.89 -36.43
CA SER A 265 28.55 10.14 -35.30
C SER A 265 29.24 10.09 -33.93
N SER A 266 28.81 10.96 -33.02
CA SER A 266 29.20 10.94 -31.60
C SER A 266 28.42 9.88 -30.78
N GLU A 267 27.42 9.25 -31.39
CA GLU A 267 26.57 8.25 -30.75
C GLU A 267 27.32 6.93 -30.52
N ARG A 268 27.35 6.48 -29.26
CA ARG A 268 27.98 5.20 -28.89
C ARG A 268 27.11 4.04 -29.33
N ARG A 269 27.64 3.17 -30.19
CA ARG A 269 26.98 1.93 -30.60
C ARG A 269 27.53 0.73 -29.86
N HIS A 270 26.65 -0.24 -29.64
CA HIS A 270 26.96 -1.52 -29.03
C HIS A 270 26.97 -2.60 -30.11
N TRP A 271 28.06 -3.35 -30.19
CA TRP A 271 28.26 -4.41 -31.19
C TRP A 271 28.48 -5.75 -30.50
N SER A 272 27.80 -6.79 -31.00
CA SER A 272 28.11 -8.18 -30.68
C SER A 272 28.91 -8.77 -31.84
N ILE A 273 30.12 -9.25 -31.57
CA ILE A 273 31.01 -9.87 -32.58
C ILE A 273 31.19 -11.36 -32.28
N ASN A 274 31.07 -12.17 -33.33
CA ASN A 274 31.40 -13.59 -33.31
C ASN A 274 32.55 -13.85 -34.29
N LEU A 275 33.55 -14.64 -33.88
CA LEU A 275 34.78 -14.92 -34.62
C LEU A 275 34.94 -16.44 -34.81
N TYR A 276 35.03 -16.89 -36.06
CA TYR A 276 35.10 -18.30 -36.44
C TYR A 276 36.30 -18.57 -37.34
N ARG A 277 37.08 -19.63 -37.06
CA ARG A 277 38.20 -20.03 -37.93
C ARG A 277 37.68 -20.64 -39.23
N VAL A 278 38.16 -20.12 -40.37
CA VAL A 278 37.80 -20.60 -41.71
C VAL A 278 38.89 -21.54 -42.26
N HIS A 279 38.48 -22.66 -42.84
CA HIS A 279 39.36 -23.67 -43.44
C HIS A 279 39.04 -23.86 -44.93
N SER A 280 40.00 -24.32 -45.72
CA SER A 280 39.77 -24.83 -47.07
C SER A 280 39.08 -26.20 -47.02
N GLY A 281 38.58 -26.67 -48.16
CA GLY A 281 38.12 -28.07 -48.34
C GLY A 281 39.22 -29.13 -48.14
N SER A 282 40.48 -28.71 -47.95
CA SER A 282 41.63 -29.54 -47.56
C SER A 282 42.05 -29.38 -46.09
N GLY A 283 41.26 -28.70 -45.27
CA GLY A 283 41.52 -28.50 -43.83
C GLY A 283 42.59 -27.42 -43.52
N ARG A 284 43.18 -26.76 -44.52
CA ARG A 284 44.15 -25.67 -44.29
C ARG A 284 43.42 -24.42 -43.82
N THR A 285 43.84 -23.83 -42.70
CA THR A 285 43.30 -22.55 -42.21
C THR A 285 43.54 -21.44 -43.24
N ILE A 286 42.46 -20.75 -43.61
CA ILE A 286 42.45 -19.59 -44.52
C ILE A 286 42.52 -18.29 -43.73
N GLY A 287 41.88 -18.23 -42.57
CA GLY A 287 41.72 -17.00 -41.80
C GLY A 287 40.63 -17.08 -40.73
N VAL A 288 40.09 -15.92 -40.34
CA VAL A 288 38.96 -15.80 -39.39
C VAL A 288 37.81 -15.03 -40.02
N ALA A 289 36.62 -15.61 -40.00
CA ALA A 289 35.38 -14.92 -40.30
C ALA A 289 34.89 -14.17 -39.05
N GLY A 290 34.73 -12.86 -39.15
CA GLY A 290 34.10 -12.02 -38.15
C GLY A 290 32.67 -11.65 -38.58
N LEU A 291 31.71 -11.91 -37.69
CA LEU A 291 30.30 -11.54 -37.84
C LEU A 291 29.95 -10.50 -36.78
N ALA A 292 29.61 -9.28 -37.19
CA ALA A 292 29.22 -8.18 -36.32
C ALA A 292 27.74 -7.82 -36.47
N THR A 293 27.05 -7.64 -35.35
CA THR A 293 25.64 -7.24 -35.28
C THR A 293 25.48 -6.00 -34.42
N ASP A 294 24.77 -4.99 -34.93
CA ASP A 294 24.38 -3.81 -34.14
C ASP A 294 23.33 -4.23 -33.11
N VAL A 295 23.71 -4.20 -31.83
CA VAL A 295 22.86 -4.52 -30.69
C VAL A 295 22.47 -3.28 -29.90
N THR A 296 22.74 -2.07 -30.42
CA THR A 296 22.45 -0.79 -29.74
C THR A 296 20.98 -0.67 -29.34
N ARG A 297 20.06 -0.95 -30.28
CA ARG A 297 18.61 -0.96 -29.98
C ARG A 297 18.22 -2.01 -28.93
N ARG A 298 18.86 -3.18 -28.95
CA ARG A 298 18.60 -4.26 -27.98
C ARG A 298 19.09 -3.90 -26.58
N HIS A 299 20.26 -3.29 -26.46
CA HIS A 299 20.80 -2.76 -25.19
C HIS A 299 19.97 -1.59 -24.66
N ALA A 300 19.57 -0.65 -25.52
CA ALA A 300 18.70 0.46 -25.14
C ALA A 300 17.34 -0.07 -24.60
N ALA A 301 16.68 -0.96 -25.33
CA ALA A 301 15.42 -1.57 -24.90
C ALA A 301 15.58 -2.43 -23.63
N ALA A 302 16.70 -3.14 -23.47
CA ALA A 302 16.98 -3.91 -22.26
C ALA A 302 17.20 -3.02 -21.03
N ARG A 303 17.93 -1.90 -21.18
CA ARG A 303 18.06 -0.87 -20.12
C ARG A 303 16.69 -0.27 -19.82
N GLU A 304 15.93 0.17 -20.81
CA GLU A 304 14.58 0.73 -20.63
C GLU A 304 13.65 -0.25 -19.88
N ALA A 305 13.63 -1.52 -20.27
CA ALA A 305 12.86 -2.56 -19.57
C ALA A 305 13.38 -2.86 -18.15
N ALA A 306 14.65 -2.62 -17.85
CA ALA A 306 15.22 -2.74 -16.50
C ALA A 306 14.93 -1.50 -15.62
N HIS A 307 14.85 -0.30 -16.20
CA HIS A 307 14.34 0.89 -15.52
C HIS A 307 12.84 0.77 -15.24
N ALA A 308 12.02 0.42 -16.23
CA ALA A 308 10.57 0.25 -16.05
C ALA A 308 10.22 -0.78 -14.98
N ARG A 309 10.94 -1.93 -14.93
CA ARG A 309 10.76 -2.93 -13.86
C ARG A 309 11.15 -2.42 -12.48
N ARG A 310 12.20 -1.61 -12.34
CA ARG A 310 12.56 -0.97 -11.06
C ARG A 310 11.52 0.05 -10.63
N ASN A 311 11.01 0.89 -11.54
CA ASN A 311 9.97 1.86 -11.24
C ASN A 311 8.67 1.18 -10.74
N LEU A 312 8.25 0.09 -11.38
CA LEU A 312 7.10 -0.71 -10.95
C LEU A 312 7.33 -1.39 -9.58
N ALA A 313 8.54 -1.86 -9.31
CA ALA A 313 8.88 -2.43 -8.01
C ALA A 313 8.79 -1.37 -6.89
N LEU A 314 9.33 -0.17 -7.11
CA LEU A 314 9.25 0.95 -6.18
C LEU A 314 7.80 1.39 -5.91
N LEU A 315 6.95 1.48 -6.94
CA LEU A 315 5.53 1.81 -6.77
C LEU A 315 4.75 0.74 -6.01
N ASN A 316 5.07 -0.54 -6.21
CA ASN A 316 4.46 -1.65 -5.50
C ASN A 316 4.90 -1.68 -4.02
N GLU A 317 6.19 -1.46 -3.75
CA GLU A 317 6.72 -1.40 -2.39
C GLU A 317 6.21 -0.17 -1.62
N ALA A 318 6.19 1.00 -2.27
CA ALA A 318 5.50 2.18 -1.76
C ALA A 318 4.04 1.88 -1.41
N GLY A 319 3.38 1.04 -2.21
CA GLY A 319 1.99 0.65 -1.98
C GLY A 319 1.74 -0.42 -0.93
N ALA A 320 2.75 -1.17 -0.53
CA ALA A 320 2.68 -2.13 0.56
C ALA A 320 3.10 -1.53 1.91
N ARG A 321 3.90 -0.45 1.91
CA ARG A 321 4.40 0.22 3.12
C ARG A 321 3.65 1.49 3.48
N ILE A 322 3.53 2.44 2.55
CA ILE A 322 3.08 3.81 2.84
C ILE A 322 1.58 3.81 3.16
N GLY A 323 1.25 4.22 4.38
CA GLY A 323 -0.14 4.35 4.85
C GLY A 323 -0.63 3.20 5.73
N ASN A 324 0.26 2.32 6.20
CA ASN A 324 -0.05 1.35 7.25
C ASN A 324 -0.10 1.98 8.66
N SER A 325 0.29 3.26 8.79
CA SER A 325 0.29 4.02 10.03
C SER A 325 -0.55 5.30 9.90
N LEU A 326 -1.24 5.67 10.98
CA LEU A 326 -1.93 6.96 11.13
C LEU A 326 -1.02 8.02 11.80
N ASP A 327 0.29 7.78 11.84
CA ASP A 327 1.27 8.78 12.20
C ASP A 327 1.95 9.43 10.98
N LEU A 328 2.00 10.76 11.02
CA LEU A 328 2.51 11.64 9.97
C LEU A 328 4.03 11.50 9.79
N GLU A 329 4.78 11.42 10.91
CA GLU A 329 6.24 11.26 10.87
C GLU A 329 6.63 9.85 10.41
N THR A 330 5.88 8.83 10.83
CA THR A 330 6.03 7.44 10.38
C THR A 330 5.75 7.29 8.89
N THR A 331 4.62 7.82 8.39
CA THR A 331 4.29 7.80 6.95
C THR A 331 5.35 8.51 6.10
N ALA A 332 5.88 9.64 6.60
CA ALA A 332 6.97 10.35 5.92
C ALA A 332 8.27 9.52 5.90
N ARG A 333 8.58 8.78 6.97
CA ARG A 333 9.73 7.87 7.06
C ARG A 333 9.58 6.66 6.15
N GLU A 334 8.40 6.05 6.08
CA GLU A 334 8.06 4.95 5.15
C GLU A 334 8.32 5.36 3.69
N LEU A 335 7.96 6.58 3.29
CA LEU A 335 8.30 7.10 1.96
C LEU A 335 9.83 7.13 1.74
N LEU A 336 10.60 7.60 2.72
CA LEU A 336 12.06 7.70 2.60
C LEU A 336 12.75 6.34 2.54
N ASP A 337 12.28 5.38 3.33
CA ASP A 337 12.80 3.99 3.34
C ASP A 337 12.55 3.27 2.01
N VAL A 338 11.54 3.68 1.22
CA VAL A 338 11.29 3.16 -0.13
C VAL A 338 12.16 3.86 -1.17
N VAL A 339 12.40 5.17 -1.05
CA VAL A 339 13.15 5.93 -2.08
C VAL A 339 14.67 5.90 -1.92
N VAL A 340 15.19 5.66 -0.72
CA VAL A 340 16.64 5.61 -0.43
C VAL A 340 17.05 4.15 -0.13
N PRO A 341 18.05 3.56 -0.83
CA PRO A 341 18.85 4.10 -1.94
C PRO A 341 18.22 3.86 -3.34
N GLY A 342 17.02 3.26 -3.42
CA GLY A 342 16.51 2.69 -4.67
C GLY A 342 16.21 3.68 -5.81
N PHE A 343 15.82 4.90 -5.46
CA PHE A 343 15.47 5.99 -6.39
C PHE A 343 16.45 7.18 -6.30
N CYS A 344 16.92 7.49 -5.10
CA CYS A 344 17.80 8.62 -4.80
C CYS A 344 18.77 8.31 -3.65
N ASP A 345 19.84 9.09 -3.56
CA ASP A 345 20.93 8.88 -2.60
C ASP A 345 20.67 9.60 -1.27
N LEU A 346 19.92 10.71 -1.29
CA LEU A 346 19.42 11.41 -0.10
C LEU A 346 17.98 11.88 -0.34
N ALA A 347 17.18 11.95 0.72
CA ALA A 347 15.83 12.50 0.67
C ALA A 347 15.39 13.18 1.98
N SER A 348 14.43 14.10 1.91
CA SER A 348 13.78 14.69 3.08
C SER A 348 12.31 15.02 2.80
N VAL A 349 11.50 15.05 3.87
CA VAL A 349 10.11 15.51 3.85
C VAL A 349 9.95 16.67 4.82
N ASP A 350 9.48 17.81 4.30
CA ASP A 350 9.19 19.02 5.07
C ASP A 350 7.66 19.28 4.96
N LEU A 351 6.92 19.24 6.09
CA LEU A 351 5.46 19.47 6.13
C LEU A 351 5.15 20.86 6.71
N TYR A 352 4.01 21.46 6.37
CA TYR A 352 3.63 22.75 6.95
C TYR A 352 3.43 22.67 8.47
N GLN A 353 4.01 23.61 9.22
CA GLN A 353 3.93 23.65 10.69
C GLN A 353 2.48 23.80 11.18
N GLY A 354 1.64 24.57 10.49
CA GLY A 354 0.22 24.70 10.80
C GLY A 354 -0.59 23.41 10.59
N LEU A 355 -0.15 22.54 9.68
CA LEU A 355 -0.76 21.22 9.47
C LEU A 355 -0.47 20.29 10.66
N LEU A 356 0.73 20.37 11.24
CA LEU A 356 1.10 19.64 12.46
C LEU A 356 0.41 20.20 13.72
N ALA A 357 0.07 21.50 13.73
CA ALA A 357 -0.61 22.19 14.82
C ALA A 357 -2.16 22.15 14.74
N GLY A 358 -2.73 21.46 13.75
CA GLY A 358 -4.19 21.33 13.59
C GLY A 358 -4.94 22.57 13.09
N ASP A 359 -4.24 23.67 12.79
CA ASP A 359 -4.86 24.96 12.43
C ASP A 359 -5.30 25.00 10.94
N GLU A 360 -6.62 24.99 10.71
CA GLU A 360 -7.21 25.19 9.38
C GLU A 360 -6.97 26.58 8.80
N SER A 361 -6.76 27.59 9.65
CA SER A 361 -6.48 28.95 9.21
C SER A 361 -5.12 29.00 8.50
N ALA A 362 -4.11 28.29 9.02
CA ALA A 362 -2.79 28.21 8.40
C ALA A 362 -2.86 27.69 6.95
N LEU A 363 -3.70 26.68 6.66
CA LEU A 363 -3.88 26.12 5.32
C LEU A 363 -4.73 26.96 4.36
N ASN A 364 -5.42 27.99 4.85
CA ASN A 364 -6.15 28.96 4.04
C ASN A 364 -5.53 30.38 4.12
N SER A 365 -4.41 30.52 4.83
CA SER A 365 -3.79 31.81 5.09
C SER A 365 -3.08 32.37 3.86
N ARG A 366 -3.02 33.70 3.76
CA ARG A 366 -2.22 34.41 2.75
C ARG A 366 -0.74 34.02 2.74
N SER A 367 -0.21 33.42 3.82
CA SER A 367 1.19 32.98 3.93
C SER A 367 1.54 31.75 3.09
N LEU A 368 0.55 31.05 2.52
CA LEU A 368 0.80 29.98 1.54
C LEU A 368 0.99 30.52 0.12
N ALA A 369 0.36 31.66 -0.20
CA ALA A 369 0.34 32.21 -1.56
C ALA A 369 1.71 32.73 -2.02
N ASP A 370 2.65 32.96 -1.10
CA ASP A 370 4.03 33.35 -1.38
C ASP A 370 5.05 32.21 -1.23
N GLY A 371 4.65 31.03 -0.73
CA GLY A 371 5.54 29.89 -0.52
C GLY A 371 6.53 30.04 0.65
N SER A 372 6.33 31.02 1.54
CA SER A 372 7.23 31.35 2.66
C SER A 372 6.74 30.90 4.04
N ALA A 373 5.63 30.17 4.10
CA ALA A 373 5.08 29.60 5.33
C ALA A 373 6.09 28.70 6.07
N GLU A 374 5.87 28.53 7.37
CA GLU A 374 6.72 27.68 8.22
C GLU A 374 6.51 26.21 7.88
N LEU A 375 7.62 25.52 7.61
CA LEU A 375 7.66 24.07 7.44
C LEU A 375 8.53 23.45 8.52
N ARG A 376 8.20 22.21 8.91
CA ARG A 376 9.00 21.38 9.80
C ARG A 376 9.47 20.16 9.05
N ARG A 377 10.76 19.86 9.16
CA ARG A 377 11.33 18.62 8.63
C ARG A 377 10.89 17.45 9.49
N VAL A 378 10.04 16.58 8.96
CA VAL A 378 9.52 15.40 9.69
C VAL A 378 10.36 14.15 9.45
N ALA A 379 11.05 14.06 8.31
CA ALA A 379 11.93 12.93 7.99
C ALA A 379 13.10 13.35 7.09
N ALA A 380 14.24 12.68 7.26
CA ALA A 380 15.38 12.74 6.35
C ALA A 380 16.11 11.38 6.32
N ALA A 381 16.67 11.02 5.16
CA ALA A 381 17.41 9.77 4.95
C ALA A 381 18.58 10.00 3.98
N SER A 382 19.68 9.25 4.17
CA SER A 382 20.90 9.31 3.37
C SER A 382 21.51 7.91 3.22
N ALA A 383 21.88 7.54 2.00
CA ALA A 383 22.68 6.34 1.72
C ALA A 383 24.20 6.60 1.79
N VAL A 384 24.62 7.86 2.00
CA VAL A 384 26.02 8.32 1.88
C VAL A 384 26.45 9.01 3.19
N ALA A 385 26.62 8.18 4.23
CA ALA A 385 27.16 8.48 5.56
C ALA A 385 26.32 9.36 6.53
N ASP A 386 26.54 9.15 7.83
CA ASP A 386 25.88 9.79 8.99
C ASP A 386 26.33 11.25 9.24
N VAL A 387 26.35 12.10 8.20
CA VAL A 387 26.77 13.51 8.33
C VAL A 387 25.65 14.44 7.86
N PRO A 388 25.16 15.38 8.70
CA PRO A 388 23.92 16.12 8.44
C PRO A 388 24.14 17.29 7.47
N TYR A 389 24.26 17.02 6.16
CA TYR A 389 24.42 18.08 5.16
C TYR A 389 23.60 17.86 3.88
N LEU A 390 22.29 18.15 4.00
CA LEU A 390 21.60 18.85 2.91
C LEU A 390 22.01 20.32 2.97
N GLU A 391 23.13 20.69 2.33
CA GLU A 391 23.34 22.10 1.96
C GLU A 391 22.12 22.56 1.16
N ALA A 392 21.38 23.55 1.65
CA ALA A 392 20.33 24.15 0.84
C ALA A 392 21.01 24.87 -0.35
N SER A 393 20.65 24.48 -1.57
CA SER A 393 20.97 25.27 -2.76
C SER A 393 20.26 26.63 -2.68
N GLY A 394 20.92 27.60 -2.01
CA GLY A 394 20.42 28.95 -1.79
C GLY A 394 20.20 29.31 -0.32
N GLY A 395 21.27 29.69 0.39
CA GLY A 395 21.23 30.63 1.51
C GLY A 395 20.80 30.11 2.88
N ASP A 396 19.85 29.18 2.97
CA ASP A 396 19.34 28.66 4.24
C ASP A 396 20.23 27.54 4.81
N GLY A 397 20.38 27.49 6.14
CA GLY A 397 21.34 26.61 6.83
C GLY A 397 20.96 25.12 6.85
N VAL A 398 21.75 24.32 7.58
CA VAL A 398 21.41 22.91 7.85
C VAL A 398 20.12 22.85 8.66
N VAL A 399 19.11 22.16 8.13
CA VAL A 399 17.83 21.91 8.81
C VAL A 399 17.82 20.48 9.32
N GLU A 400 17.83 20.31 10.64
CA GLU A 400 17.71 19.03 11.32
C GLU A 400 16.26 18.50 11.30
N VAL A 401 16.08 17.20 11.55
CA VAL A 401 14.74 16.62 11.73
C VAL A 401 14.13 17.17 13.02
N GLY A 402 12.87 17.60 12.93
CA GLY A 402 12.14 18.31 13.99
C GLY A 402 12.27 19.84 13.94
N ALA A 403 13.25 20.38 13.21
CA ALA A 403 13.45 21.83 13.11
C ALA A 403 12.39 22.49 12.22
N VAL A 404 11.89 23.66 12.67
CA VAL A 404 11.02 24.55 11.89
C VAL A 404 11.89 25.53 11.11
N HIS A 405 11.61 25.69 9.83
CA HIS A 405 12.31 26.60 8.92
C HIS A 405 11.34 27.19 7.89
N ARG A 406 11.84 28.07 7.04
CA ARG A 406 11.13 28.62 5.89
C ARG A 406 11.97 28.41 4.64
N TYR A 407 11.36 28.48 3.46
CA TYR A 407 12.09 28.56 2.20
C TYR A 407 12.15 30.01 1.73
N SER A 408 13.35 30.47 1.36
CA SER A 408 13.53 31.76 0.69
C SER A 408 12.60 31.89 -0.54
N PHE A 409 11.88 33.02 -0.66
CA PHE A 409 10.80 33.24 -1.65
C PHE A 409 11.19 32.92 -3.11
N ASN A 410 12.41 33.29 -3.53
CA ASN A 410 12.92 33.03 -4.88
C ASN A 410 13.57 31.64 -5.04
N SER A 411 13.40 30.73 -4.08
CA SER A 411 13.96 29.37 -4.17
C SER A 411 13.06 28.45 -5.00
N PRO A 412 13.63 27.47 -5.74
CA PRO A 412 12.83 26.46 -6.44
C PRO A 412 11.93 25.62 -5.51
N CYS A 413 12.24 25.58 -4.21
CA CYS A 413 11.42 24.91 -3.20
C CYS A 413 10.16 25.71 -2.86
N ALA A 414 10.28 27.03 -2.64
CA ALA A 414 9.14 27.93 -2.47
C ALA A 414 8.26 27.98 -3.73
N ASP A 415 8.87 28.01 -4.92
CA ASP A 415 8.15 27.91 -6.20
C ASP A 415 7.41 26.58 -6.35
N ALA A 416 7.99 25.45 -5.92
CA ALA A 416 7.33 24.15 -5.96
C ALA A 416 6.08 24.10 -5.09
N LEU A 417 6.19 24.60 -3.85
CA LEU A 417 5.07 24.73 -2.90
C LEU A 417 3.96 25.65 -3.46
N ARG A 418 4.33 26.84 -3.94
CA ARG A 418 3.40 27.88 -4.43
C ARG A 418 2.69 27.50 -5.73
N THR A 419 3.34 26.72 -6.61
CA THR A 419 2.78 26.36 -7.93
C THR A 419 2.18 24.96 -7.99
N ALA A 420 2.28 24.17 -6.91
CA ALA A 420 1.94 22.74 -6.88
C ALA A 420 2.56 21.94 -8.04
N ARG A 421 3.77 22.34 -8.51
CA ARG A 421 4.51 21.68 -9.59
C ARG A 421 5.95 21.37 -9.14
N PRO A 422 6.47 20.17 -9.41
CA PRO A 422 7.84 19.84 -9.03
C PRO A 422 8.87 20.62 -9.86
N GLN A 423 9.93 21.05 -9.19
CA GLN A 423 11.00 21.89 -9.69
C GLN A 423 12.36 21.18 -9.59
N PHE A 424 13.24 21.40 -10.56
CA PHE A 424 14.64 21.00 -10.44
C PHE A 424 15.40 22.06 -9.64
N VAL A 425 16.09 21.63 -8.59
CA VAL A 425 16.93 22.50 -7.77
C VAL A 425 18.36 22.46 -8.34
N PRO A 426 18.96 23.62 -8.72
CA PRO A 426 20.32 23.66 -9.23
C PRO A 426 21.35 23.09 -8.24
N ALA A 427 22.31 22.33 -8.76
CA ALA A 427 23.44 21.84 -7.97
C ALA A 427 24.41 22.99 -7.64
N VAL A 428 24.88 23.05 -6.39
CA VAL A 428 25.88 24.03 -5.95
C VAL A 428 27.25 23.66 -6.56
N ALA A 429 27.94 24.65 -7.14
CA ALA A 429 29.25 24.46 -7.73
C ALA A 429 30.28 24.03 -6.68
N GLY A 430 30.66 22.75 -6.70
CA GLY A 430 31.64 22.15 -5.78
C GLY A 430 31.08 20.99 -4.94
N GLY A 431 29.79 21.04 -4.55
CA GLY A 431 29.17 20.10 -3.62
C GLY A 431 29.09 18.63 -4.10
N LEU A 432 28.74 17.71 -3.21
CA LEU A 432 28.62 16.27 -3.52
C LEU A 432 27.38 15.93 -4.39
N ILE A 433 26.36 16.77 -4.33
CA ILE A 433 25.08 16.61 -5.03
C ILE A 433 25.24 16.95 -6.53
N GLN A 434 24.65 16.13 -7.39
CA GLN A 434 24.65 16.28 -8.85
C GLN A 434 23.30 16.77 -9.40
N SER A 435 22.18 16.30 -8.82
CA SER A 435 20.83 16.78 -9.18
C SER A 435 19.87 16.60 -8.02
N THR A 436 19.03 17.61 -7.78
CA THR A 436 17.96 17.56 -6.76
C THR A 436 16.62 17.91 -7.39
N LEU A 437 15.58 17.18 -7.00
CA LEU A 437 14.19 17.39 -7.38
C LEU A 437 13.39 17.78 -6.12
N ALA A 438 12.70 18.91 -6.18
CA ALA A 438 11.74 19.36 -5.17
C ALA A 438 10.33 19.05 -5.68
N VAL A 439 9.57 18.24 -4.93
CA VAL A 439 8.25 17.74 -5.33
C VAL A 439 7.21 18.14 -4.28
N PRO A 440 6.20 18.96 -4.63
CA PRO A 440 5.14 19.29 -3.70
C PRO A 440 4.28 18.05 -3.42
N MET A 441 3.96 17.84 -2.16
CA MET A 441 3.08 16.79 -1.69
C MET A 441 1.66 17.34 -1.72
N VAL A 442 0.80 16.81 -2.59
CA VAL A 442 -0.55 17.33 -2.85
C VAL A 442 -1.60 16.26 -2.56
N ALA A 443 -2.57 16.59 -1.72
CA ALA A 443 -3.75 15.76 -1.40
C ALA A 443 -4.98 16.66 -1.46
N HIS A 444 -6.08 16.19 -2.08
CA HIS A 444 -7.35 16.94 -2.17
C HIS A 444 -7.18 18.42 -2.59
N ASP A 445 -6.45 18.65 -3.68
CA ASP A 445 -6.05 19.98 -4.22
C ASP A 445 -5.27 20.90 -3.24
N THR A 446 -4.86 20.39 -2.09
CA THR A 446 -4.12 21.10 -1.04
C THR A 446 -2.67 20.62 -0.99
N VAL A 447 -1.70 21.55 -0.92
CA VAL A 447 -0.30 21.22 -0.69
C VAL A 447 -0.07 20.97 0.80
N VAL A 448 0.29 19.76 1.20
CA VAL A 448 0.57 19.39 2.61
C VAL A 448 2.05 19.63 3.00
N GLY A 449 2.94 19.67 2.01
CA GLY A 449 4.38 19.87 2.22
C GLY A 449 5.22 19.69 0.96
N LEU A 450 6.52 19.42 1.15
CA LEU A 450 7.52 19.24 0.10
C LEU A 450 8.36 17.98 0.38
N ALA A 451 8.45 17.10 -0.61
CA ALA A 451 9.45 16.02 -0.65
C ALA A 451 10.64 16.48 -1.50
N ARG A 452 11.87 16.27 -1.00
CA ARG A 452 13.11 16.56 -1.73
C ARG A 452 13.86 15.25 -1.96
N PHE A 453 14.28 15.03 -3.20
CA PHE A 453 15.08 13.87 -3.60
C PHE A 453 16.39 14.35 -4.23
N ALA A 454 17.53 13.79 -3.84
CA ALA A 454 18.86 14.18 -4.34
C ALA A 454 19.68 12.97 -4.80
N ARG A 455 20.41 13.13 -5.90
CA ARG A 455 21.41 12.19 -6.41
C ARG A 455 22.79 12.83 -6.37
N THR A 456 23.80 12.04 -5.98
CA THR A 456 25.20 12.42 -5.80
C THR A 456 26.02 12.28 -7.08
N LYS A 457 27.23 12.83 -7.06
CA LYS A 457 28.24 12.72 -8.14
C LYS A 457 28.65 11.26 -8.35
N GLY A 458 28.01 10.60 -9.32
CA GLY A 458 28.17 9.18 -9.63
C GLY A 458 26.88 8.52 -10.12
N SER A 459 25.73 9.05 -9.71
CA SER A 459 24.40 8.66 -10.14
C SER A 459 23.97 9.39 -11.43
N GLU A 460 23.10 8.78 -12.25
CA GLU A 460 22.55 9.46 -13.45
C GLU A 460 21.60 10.61 -13.02
N PRO A 461 21.67 11.82 -13.62
CA PRO A 461 20.78 12.92 -13.28
C PRO A 461 19.30 12.54 -13.40
N PHE A 462 18.45 13.14 -12.55
CA PHE A 462 17.01 13.01 -12.69
C PHE A 462 16.52 13.48 -14.08
N ASN A 463 15.69 12.68 -14.73
CA ASN A 463 15.04 12.99 -16.01
C ASN A 463 13.51 13.15 -15.86
N ASP A 464 12.80 13.48 -16.93
CA ASP A 464 11.34 13.68 -16.89
C ASP A 464 10.53 12.45 -16.46
N ARG A 465 11.04 11.23 -16.67
CA ARG A 465 10.39 10.00 -16.19
C ARG A 465 10.63 9.80 -14.69
N ASP A 466 11.83 10.12 -14.19
CA ASP A 466 12.09 10.16 -12.75
C ASP A 466 11.20 11.21 -12.07
N ARG A 467 11.01 12.38 -12.70
CA ARG A 467 10.11 13.44 -12.22
C ARG A 467 8.66 12.95 -12.12
N ALA A 468 8.16 12.19 -13.09
CA ALA A 468 6.82 11.60 -13.04
C ALA A 468 6.68 10.59 -11.89
N LEU A 469 7.65 9.67 -11.74
CA LEU A 469 7.66 8.70 -10.64
C LEU A 469 7.70 9.37 -9.25
N ALA A 470 8.53 10.41 -9.10
CA ALA A 470 8.63 11.14 -7.84
C ALA A 470 7.33 11.87 -7.46
N VAL A 471 6.57 12.38 -8.44
CA VAL A 471 5.23 12.95 -8.21
C VAL A 471 4.25 11.87 -7.75
N GLU A 472 4.26 10.69 -8.35
CA GLU A 472 3.37 9.58 -7.98
C GLU A 472 3.64 9.08 -6.54
N LEU A 473 4.91 8.93 -6.18
CA LEU A 473 5.34 8.56 -4.82
C LEU A 473 4.98 9.66 -3.79
N ALA A 474 5.24 10.93 -4.11
CA ALA A 474 4.93 12.05 -3.24
C ALA A 474 3.41 12.25 -3.06
N ALA A 475 2.61 12.07 -4.12
CA ALA A 475 1.16 12.15 -4.05
C ALA A 475 0.56 11.03 -3.19
N ARG A 476 1.09 9.80 -3.29
CA ARG A 476 0.63 8.69 -2.45
C ARG A 476 0.87 8.97 -0.96
N ALA A 477 2.09 9.39 -0.61
CA ALA A 477 2.40 9.78 0.76
C ALA A 477 1.60 11.00 1.22
N ALA A 478 1.33 11.98 0.35
CA ALA A 478 0.49 13.13 0.66
C ALA A 478 -0.92 12.73 1.08
N VAL A 479 -1.56 11.80 0.36
CA VAL A 479 -2.91 11.29 0.68
C VAL A 479 -2.90 10.56 2.02
N CYS A 480 -1.91 9.71 2.29
CA CYS A 480 -1.79 9.03 3.58
C CYS A 480 -1.58 10.01 4.75
N ILE A 481 -0.77 11.05 4.55
CA ILE A 481 -0.53 12.13 5.53
C ILE A 481 -1.80 12.96 5.78
N ASP A 482 -2.55 13.31 4.74
CA ASP A 482 -3.81 14.06 4.90
C ASP A 482 -4.90 13.20 5.56
N ASN A 483 -4.99 11.91 5.24
CA ASN A 483 -5.89 10.98 5.92
C ASN A 483 -5.55 10.83 7.42
N ALA A 484 -4.27 10.63 7.76
CA ALA A 484 -3.81 10.54 9.15
C ALA A 484 -4.12 11.82 9.94
N ARG A 485 -3.98 13.00 9.30
CA ARG A 485 -4.34 14.30 9.86
C ARG A 485 -5.86 14.46 10.07
N LEU A 486 -6.68 14.08 9.09
CA LEU A 486 -8.14 14.14 9.20
C LEU A 486 -8.66 13.26 10.35
N TYR A 487 -8.16 12.03 10.42
CA TYR A 487 -8.50 11.07 11.47
C TYR A 487 -8.13 11.57 12.88
N ARG A 488 -6.89 12.04 13.06
CA ARG A 488 -6.41 12.60 14.34
C ARG A 488 -7.27 13.76 14.84
N ARG A 489 -7.74 14.61 13.92
CA ARG A 489 -8.60 15.76 14.22
C ARG A 489 -10.03 15.35 14.60
N GLU A 490 -10.59 14.34 13.94
CA GLU A 490 -11.89 13.79 14.28
C GLU A 490 -11.87 13.19 15.69
N HIS A 491 -10.84 12.40 15.98
CA HIS A 491 -10.57 11.81 17.30
C HIS A 491 -10.41 12.88 18.41
N GLU A 492 -9.58 13.91 18.21
CA GLU A 492 -9.38 14.97 19.21
C GLU A 492 -10.68 15.72 19.55
N ARG A 493 -11.54 15.94 18.55
CA ARG A 493 -12.85 16.60 18.74
C ARG A 493 -13.86 15.72 19.47
N ALA A 494 -13.90 14.43 19.13
CA ALA A 494 -14.67 13.42 19.82
C ALA A 494 -14.31 13.39 21.32
N LEU A 495 -13.02 13.34 21.64
CA LEU A 495 -12.49 13.24 23.01
C LEU A 495 -12.74 14.52 23.83
N ILE A 496 -12.63 15.70 23.21
CA ILE A 496 -13.00 16.98 23.86
C ILE A 496 -14.50 17.03 24.17
N LEU A 497 -15.36 16.59 23.25
CA LEU A 497 -16.80 16.54 23.49
C LEU A 497 -17.13 15.57 24.64
N GLN A 498 -16.60 14.35 24.59
CA GLN A 498 -16.80 13.31 25.62
C GLN A 498 -16.42 13.82 27.02
N ARG A 499 -15.24 14.43 27.17
CA ARG A 499 -14.78 15.02 28.44
C ARG A 499 -15.66 16.18 28.92
N SER A 500 -16.32 16.91 28.02
CA SER A 500 -17.27 17.96 28.38
C SER A 500 -18.66 17.45 28.77
N LEU A 501 -18.98 16.18 28.46
CA LEU A 501 -20.26 15.53 28.72
C LEU A 501 -20.28 14.65 29.98
N LEU A 502 -19.12 14.35 30.57
CA LEU A 502 -18.99 13.64 31.85
C LEU A 502 -18.87 14.63 33.05
N PRO A 503 -19.06 14.20 34.31
CA PRO A 503 -18.76 15.02 35.48
C PRO A 503 -17.26 15.40 35.50
N PRO A 504 -16.88 16.65 35.80
CA PRO A 504 -15.48 17.10 35.73
C PRO A 504 -14.60 16.69 36.93
N ASP A 505 -15.21 16.36 38.07
CA ASP A 505 -14.57 16.07 39.36
C ASP A 505 -15.33 14.93 40.07
N ASP A 506 -14.71 14.30 41.08
CA ASP A 506 -15.37 13.31 41.93
C ASP A 506 -16.53 13.97 42.72
N PRO A 507 -17.77 13.47 42.61
CA PRO A 507 -18.93 14.14 43.16
C PRO A 507 -19.07 13.88 44.67
N GLU A 508 -18.97 14.94 45.46
CA GLU A 508 -19.30 14.91 46.88
C GLU A 508 -20.81 14.60 47.09
N ALA A 509 -21.14 13.80 48.11
CA ALA A 509 -22.51 13.38 48.41
C ALA A 509 -22.74 13.17 49.91
N SER A 510 -23.83 13.71 50.46
CA SER A 510 -24.19 13.51 51.87
C SER A 510 -24.35 12.02 52.23
N GLY A 511 -23.57 11.54 53.19
CA GLY A 511 -23.65 10.17 53.71
C GLY A 511 -23.15 9.07 52.78
N LEU A 512 -22.49 9.41 51.66
CA LEU A 512 -21.84 8.47 50.75
C LEU A 512 -20.39 8.90 50.49
N ASP A 513 -19.47 7.95 50.56
CA ASP A 513 -18.14 8.06 49.94
C ASP A 513 -18.25 7.50 48.53
N ILE A 514 -17.76 8.22 47.51
CA ILE A 514 -18.01 7.89 46.09
C ILE A 514 -16.70 7.90 45.33
N ALA A 515 -16.49 6.87 44.50
CA ALA A 515 -15.43 6.82 43.50
C ALA A 515 -16.02 6.44 42.14
N CYS A 516 -15.61 7.14 41.10
CA CYS A 516 -16.08 6.91 39.74
C CYS A 516 -14.92 6.59 38.79
N ARG A 517 -15.19 5.75 37.79
CA ARG A 517 -14.26 5.42 36.71
C ARG A 517 -15.00 5.44 35.38
N TYR A 518 -14.32 6.00 34.38
CA TYR A 518 -14.74 5.95 33.00
C TYR A 518 -13.56 5.58 32.10
N LEU A 519 -13.70 4.53 31.31
CA LEU A 519 -12.69 4.06 30.37
C LEU A 519 -13.30 3.99 28.97
N PRO A 520 -12.82 4.76 27.99
CA PRO A 520 -13.46 4.82 26.69
C PRO A 520 -13.18 3.58 25.82
N GLY A 521 -14.19 3.19 25.05
CA GLY A 521 -14.17 2.07 24.12
C GLY A 521 -13.26 2.33 22.93
N ASN A 522 -12.05 1.77 22.98
CA ASN A 522 -11.02 1.82 21.94
C ASN A 522 -10.45 3.23 21.67
N ALA A 523 -9.14 3.40 21.82
CA ALA A 523 -8.43 4.69 21.67
C ALA A 523 -8.38 5.25 20.23
N ALA A 524 -9.25 4.80 19.34
CA ALA A 524 -9.18 5.00 17.90
C ALA A 524 -10.09 6.13 17.39
N THR A 525 -11.43 6.07 17.57
CA THR A 525 -12.32 7.06 16.91
C THR A 525 -13.71 7.31 17.50
N GLU A 526 -14.21 6.46 18.40
CA GLU A 526 -15.64 6.48 18.74
C GLU A 526 -15.85 7.09 20.15
N VAL A 527 -16.89 7.92 20.30
CA VAL A 527 -17.35 8.45 21.59
C VAL A 527 -18.40 7.52 22.13
N GLY A 528 -18.35 7.22 23.43
CA GLY A 528 -19.26 6.28 24.06
C GLY A 528 -20.71 6.74 24.21
N GLY A 529 -21.58 5.73 24.33
CA GLY A 529 -22.96 5.87 24.80
C GLY A 529 -23.05 5.96 26.33
N ASP A 530 -22.12 5.33 27.05
CA ASP A 530 -22.03 5.28 28.50
C ASP A 530 -22.02 6.64 29.21
N TRP A 531 -22.77 6.75 30.30
CA TRP A 531 -22.66 7.83 31.28
C TRP A 531 -22.95 7.39 32.71
N PHE A 532 -22.47 8.20 33.65
CA PHE A 532 -22.94 8.21 35.02
C PHE A 532 -23.19 9.66 35.48
N ASP A 533 -24.02 9.84 36.49
CA ASP A 533 -24.14 11.11 37.20
C ASP A 533 -24.46 10.88 38.68
N VAL A 534 -24.01 11.80 39.52
CA VAL A 534 -24.31 11.86 40.95
C VAL A 534 -24.88 13.25 41.21
N ILE A 535 -26.08 13.28 41.77
CA ILE A 535 -26.88 14.50 41.90
C ILE A 535 -27.34 14.63 43.35
N GLU A 536 -26.86 15.65 44.05
CA GLU A 536 -27.40 16.03 45.35
C GLU A 536 -28.88 16.40 45.22
N LEU A 537 -29.70 15.79 46.06
CA LEU A 537 -31.14 16.02 46.16
C LEU A 537 -31.48 16.69 47.50
N PRO A 538 -32.57 17.46 47.57
CA PRO A 538 -32.98 18.12 48.81
C PRO A 538 -33.16 17.17 49.99
N GLY A 539 -32.70 17.57 51.18
CA GLY A 539 -32.81 16.76 52.40
C GLY A 539 -31.72 15.70 52.54
N HIS A 540 -30.49 15.99 52.09
CA HIS A 540 -29.33 15.08 52.17
C HIS A 540 -29.63 13.70 51.58
N ARG A 541 -30.22 13.74 50.39
CA ARG A 541 -30.42 12.58 49.52
C ARG A 541 -29.49 12.69 48.33
N THR A 542 -29.18 11.56 47.71
CA THR A 542 -28.31 11.52 46.53
C THR A 542 -28.96 10.64 45.48
N ALA A 543 -29.14 11.16 44.28
CA ALA A 543 -29.44 10.35 43.12
C ALA A 543 -28.13 9.82 42.50
N LEU A 544 -28.06 8.50 42.33
CA LEU A 544 -27.00 7.79 41.62
C LEU A 544 -27.57 7.27 40.31
N VAL A 545 -26.87 7.52 39.21
CA VAL A 545 -27.36 7.20 37.86
C VAL A 545 -26.24 6.60 37.04
N VAL A 546 -26.52 5.47 36.38
CA VAL A 546 -25.66 4.88 35.33
C VAL A 546 -26.55 4.49 34.17
N GLY A 547 -26.08 4.66 32.94
CA GLY A 547 -26.79 4.25 31.75
C GLY A 547 -25.88 4.15 30.52
N ASP A 548 -26.41 3.51 29.49
CA ASP A 548 -25.79 3.36 28.17
C ASP A 548 -26.80 3.77 27.08
N VAL A 549 -26.31 4.38 26.00
CA VAL A 549 -27.08 4.67 24.78
C VAL A 549 -26.65 3.72 23.67
N MET A 550 -27.54 2.79 23.32
CA MET A 550 -27.30 1.77 22.31
C MET A 550 -26.79 2.36 20.98
N GLY A 551 -25.54 2.02 20.64
CA GLY A 551 -24.82 2.53 19.49
C GLY A 551 -23.56 3.26 19.91
N ARG A 552 -22.81 3.81 18.95
CA ARG A 552 -21.48 4.38 19.23
C ARG A 552 -21.15 5.57 18.35
N GLY A 553 -20.18 6.35 18.78
CA GLY A 553 -19.74 7.56 18.08
C GLY A 553 -20.61 8.78 18.38
N LEU A 554 -20.40 9.85 17.60
CA LEU A 554 -20.91 11.19 17.88
C LEU A 554 -22.44 11.27 18.10
N ARG A 555 -23.24 10.38 17.51
CA ARG A 555 -24.71 10.36 17.71
C ARG A 555 -25.10 9.84 19.09
N ALA A 556 -24.52 8.74 19.55
CA ALA A 556 -24.75 8.19 20.88
C ALA A 556 -24.36 9.21 21.96
N ALA A 557 -23.20 9.85 21.80
CA ALA A 557 -22.72 10.92 22.68
C ALA A 557 -23.69 12.11 22.81
N VAL A 558 -24.33 12.55 21.72
CA VAL A 558 -25.32 13.64 21.76
C VAL A 558 -26.58 13.21 22.51
N ALA A 559 -27.11 12.02 22.22
CA ALA A 559 -28.27 11.48 22.92
C ALA A 559 -27.98 11.24 24.42
N MET A 560 -26.79 10.74 24.76
CA MET A 560 -26.30 10.62 26.14
C MET A 560 -26.26 11.98 26.84
N GLY A 561 -25.70 13.02 26.20
CA GLY A 561 -25.65 14.37 26.75
C GLY A 561 -27.04 14.98 27.01
N GLU A 562 -27.99 14.74 26.11
CA GLU A 562 -29.39 15.16 26.26
C GLU A 562 -30.10 14.38 27.37
N LEU A 563 -29.93 13.04 27.44
CA LEU A 563 -30.49 12.20 28.51
C LEU A 563 -29.91 12.56 29.87
N ARG A 564 -28.58 12.72 30.01
CA ARG A 564 -27.94 13.16 31.26
C ARG A 564 -28.46 14.54 31.71
N THR A 565 -28.60 15.49 30.78
CA THR A 565 -29.16 16.82 31.08
C THR A 565 -30.62 16.72 31.52
N ALA A 566 -31.41 15.83 30.90
CA ALA A 566 -32.79 15.56 31.29
C ALA A 566 -32.88 14.92 32.69
N VAL A 567 -32.08 13.88 32.97
CA VAL A 567 -31.93 13.23 34.30
C VAL A 567 -31.70 14.30 35.36
N ARG A 568 -30.68 15.13 35.19
CA ARG A 568 -30.31 16.18 36.16
C ARG A 568 -31.43 17.22 36.35
N THR A 569 -32.17 17.54 35.29
CA THR A 569 -33.33 18.45 35.37
C THR A 569 -34.52 17.81 36.10
N LEU A 570 -34.80 16.53 35.86
CA LEU A 570 -35.90 15.77 36.50
C LEU A 570 -35.60 15.47 37.97
N ALA A 571 -34.35 15.14 38.30
CA ALA A 571 -33.86 14.95 39.67
C ALA A 571 -34.10 16.18 40.55
N LEU A 572 -33.83 17.39 40.03
CA LEU A 572 -34.08 18.66 40.71
C LEU A 572 -35.58 18.99 40.91
N LEU A 573 -36.50 18.28 40.25
CA LEU A 573 -37.94 18.36 40.52
C LEU A 573 -38.39 17.45 41.67
N ASP A 574 -37.47 16.67 42.25
CA ASP A 574 -37.70 15.81 43.42
C ASP A 574 -38.81 14.76 43.18
N LEU A 575 -38.73 14.13 42.00
CA LEU A 575 -39.63 13.06 41.52
C LEU A 575 -39.19 11.68 42.04
N GLU A 576 -40.13 10.73 42.09
CA GLU A 576 -39.84 9.33 42.46
C GLU A 576 -39.09 8.62 41.30
N PRO A 577 -38.16 7.68 41.55
CA PRO A 577 -37.32 7.02 40.54
C PRO A 577 -38.04 6.54 39.26
N ALA A 578 -39.21 5.92 39.39
CA ALA A 578 -40.00 5.45 38.25
C ALA A 578 -40.66 6.59 37.47
N GLU A 579 -41.00 7.71 38.12
CA GLU A 579 -41.47 8.92 37.43
C GLU A 579 -40.33 9.56 36.62
N VAL A 580 -39.09 9.54 37.14
CA VAL A 580 -37.89 9.99 36.40
C VAL A 580 -37.66 9.12 35.16
N LEU A 581 -37.60 7.79 35.30
CA LEU A 581 -37.41 6.90 34.15
C LEU A 581 -38.55 6.99 33.12
N SER A 582 -39.80 7.16 33.58
CA SER A 582 -40.96 7.36 32.69
C SER A 582 -40.85 8.64 31.87
N ALA A 583 -40.38 9.73 32.48
CA ALA A 583 -40.13 10.99 31.77
C ALA A 583 -38.92 10.90 30.82
N LEU A 584 -37.90 10.09 31.15
CA LEU A 584 -36.77 9.83 30.27
C LEU A 584 -37.14 8.96 29.05
N ASP A 585 -38.04 7.99 29.19
CA ASP A 585 -38.56 7.21 28.05
C ASP A 585 -39.31 8.10 27.04
N GLU A 586 -40.14 9.03 27.53
CA GLU A 586 -40.77 10.05 26.68
C GLU A 586 -39.74 10.91 25.92
N ILE A 587 -38.65 11.30 26.59
CA ILE A 587 -37.59 12.11 25.99
C ILE A 587 -36.80 11.29 24.96
N ALA A 588 -36.37 10.07 25.30
CA ALA A 588 -35.64 9.16 24.41
C ALA A 588 -36.42 8.89 23.12
N ARG A 589 -37.74 8.63 23.21
CA ARG A 589 -38.62 8.51 22.04
C ARG A 589 -38.71 9.77 21.20
N GLY A 590 -38.55 10.95 21.81
CA GLY A 590 -38.45 12.23 21.12
C GLY A 590 -37.17 12.38 20.30
N LEU A 591 -36.04 11.83 20.76
CA LEU A 591 -34.75 11.95 20.09
C LEU A 591 -34.70 11.21 18.74
N GLY A 592 -35.45 10.11 18.60
CA GLY A 592 -35.54 9.31 17.37
C GLY A 592 -36.36 9.96 16.23
N ALA A 593 -36.96 11.13 16.45
CA ALA A 593 -37.78 11.82 15.46
C ALA A 593 -37.00 12.95 14.75
N PRO A 594 -36.86 12.94 13.40
CA PRO A 594 -36.10 13.95 12.68
C PRO A 594 -36.69 15.35 12.87
N GLY A 595 -35.84 16.28 13.32
CA GLY A 595 -36.28 17.56 13.85
C GLY A 595 -36.95 18.51 12.86
N SER A 596 -38.10 19.05 13.26
CA SER A 596 -38.45 20.46 13.01
C SER A 596 -39.42 20.97 14.08
N PRO A 597 -39.30 22.25 14.47
CA PRO A 597 -39.91 22.76 15.69
C PRO A 597 -41.40 23.08 15.54
N SER A 598 -42.11 22.96 16.67
CA SER A 598 -43.35 23.70 17.01
C SER A 598 -44.33 23.97 15.86
N SER A 599 -45.23 23.02 15.60
CA SER A 599 -46.49 23.29 14.89
C SER A 599 -47.66 22.90 15.80
N PRO A 600 -48.67 23.75 16.01
CA PRO A 600 -49.71 23.51 17.01
C PRO A 600 -50.62 22.33 16.60
N ALA A 601 -51.14 21.63 17.61
CA ALA A 601 -51.91 20.40 17.44
C ALA A 601 -53.02 20.50 16.38
N PRO A 602 -53.17 19.51 15.48
CA PRO A 602 -54.30 19.46 14.56
C PRO A 602 -55.59 19.18 15.34
N GLY A 603 -56.60 20.03 15.13
CA GLY A 603 -57.91 19.87 15.77
C GLY A 603 -58.62 18.57 15.35
N PRO A 604 -59.56 18.05 16.16
CA PRO A 604 -60.17 16.76 15.93
C PRO A 604 -61.16 16.80 14.75
N GLY A 605 -60.72 16.31 13.57
CA GLY A 605 -61.64 16.00 12.47
C GLY A 605 -61.06 16.07 11.05
N ALA A 606 -60.29 15.05 10.63
CA ALA A 606 -60.03 14.81 9.21
C ALA A 606 -59.74 13.33 8.89
N GLY A 607 -60.77 12.64 8.38
CA GLY A 607 -60.74 11.46 7.49
C GLY A 607 -59.58 10.45 7.54
N VAL A 608 -59.85 9.26 8.10
CA VAL A 608 -59.09 8.02 7.85
C VAL A 608 -59.28 7.57 6.39
N GLN A 609 -58.52 8.13 5.43
CA GLN A 609 -58.44 7.60 4.05
C GLN A 609 -57.33 8.20 3.14
N GLN A 610 -56.13 8.50 3.65
CA GLN A 610 -55.01 8.95 2.78
C GLN A 610 -53.61 8.38 3.08
N ALA A 611 -53.47 7.47 4.05
CA ALA A 611 -52.16 6.91 4.45
C ALA A 611 -51.63 5.73 3.58
N THR A 612 -52.43 5.17 2.67
CA THR A 612 -52.15 3.84 2.05
C THR A 612 -51.68 3.84 0.59
N ARG A 613 -51.13 4.95 0.07
CA ARG A 613 -50.59 5.02 -1.30
C ARG A 613 -49.19 5.63 -1.49
N ALA A 614 -48.47 5.97 -0.42
CA ALA A 614 -47.06 6.40 -0.50
C ALA A 614 -46.04 5.26 -0.28
N ALA A 615 -46.44 4.13 0.30
CA ALA A 615 -45.54 3.08 0.79
C ALA A 615 -44.96 2.11 -0.30
N ARG A 616 -44.92 2.51 -1.58
CA ARG A 616 -44.36 1.66 -2.68
C ARG A 616 -43.72 2.47 -3.80
N ARG A 617 -42.50 2.97 -3.58
CA ARG A 617 -41.35 3.03 -4.53
C ARG A 617 -40.27 3.99 -4.02
N THR A 618 -39.26 3.46 -3.36
CA THR A 618 -37.83 3.54 -3.71
C THR A 618 -37.07 2.89 -2.56
N GLY A 619 -36.16 1.97 -2.87
CA GLY A 619 -35.30 1.38 -1.84
C GLY A 619 -34.04 2.21 -1.74
N ASP A 620 -33.94 2.99 -0.68
CA ASP A 620 -32.68 3.29 -0.02
C ASP A 620 -32.95 3.34 1.49
N ALA A 621 -32.05 2.80 2.30
CA ALA A 621 -32.35 2.43 3.68
C ALA A 621 -32.04 3.55 4.68
N ASP A 622 -32.82 4.62 4.63
CA ASP A 622 -32.84 5.64 5.69
C ASP A 622 -33.92 5.23 6.72
N LEU A 623 -33.59 4.24 7.55
CA LEU A 623 -34.39 3.89 8.72
C LEU A 623 -34.27 5.05 9.72
N SER A 624 -35.41 5.54 10.20
CA SER A 624 -35.44 6.40 11.38
C SER A 624 -34.92 5.59 12.57
N GLU A 625 -33.64 5.76 12.90
CA GLU A 625 -32.99 5.13 14.05
C GLU A 625 -33.70 5.60 15.33
N VAL A 626 -34.42 4.68 15.97
CA VAL A 626 -34.95 4.89 17.31
C VAL A 626 -33.77 4.79 18.27
N TYR A 627 -33.44 5.88 18.97
CA TYR A 627 -32.48 5.83 20.06
C TYR A 627 -33.07 4.97 21.18
N LEU A 628 -32.33 3.92 21.54
CA LEU A 628 -32.60 3.09 22.70
C LEU A 628 -31.50 3.33 23.72
N ALA A 629 -31.86 3.39 25.00
CA ALA A 629 -30.90 3.55 26.07
C ALA A 629 -31.29 2.68 27.27
N THR A 630 -30.31 2.13 27.97
CA THR A 630 -30.52 1.49 29.26
C THR A 630 -30.17 2.48 30.38
N CYS A 631 -30.86 2.41 31.52
CA CYS A 631 -30.59 3.31 32.64
C CYS A 631 -31.03 2.70 33.96
N VAL A 632 -30.20 2.79 34.99
CA VAL A 632 -30.57 2.55 36.38
C VAL A 632 -30.51 3.87 37.14
N TYR A 633 -31.58 4.16 37.90
CA TYR A 633 -31.70 5.38 38.70
C TYR A 633 -32.02 4.99 40.14
N ALA A 634 -31.17 5.42 41.07
CA ALA A 634 -31.26 5.10 42.49
C ALA A 634 -31.27 6.38 43.33
N VAL A 635 -32.14 6.46 44.34
CA VAL A 635 -32.20 7.59 45.28
C VAL A 635 -31.89 7.09 46.68
N TYR A 636 -30.73 7.48 47.20
CA TYR A 636 -30.29 7.22 48.58
C TYR A 636 -30.74 8.33 49.54
N ASP A 637 -31.21 7.95 50.73
CA ASP A 637 -31.54 8.82 51.87
C ASP A 637 -30.57 8.55 53.02
N ALA A 638 -29.69 9.52 53.30
CA ALA A 638 -28.63 9.38 54.28
C ALA A 638 -29.12 9.27 55.73
N VAL A 639 -30.35 9.69 56.01
CA VAL A 639 -30.95 9.67 57.36
C VAL A 639 -31.52 8.30 57.69
N THR A 640 -32.24 7.71 56.75
CA THR A 640 -32.87 6.40 56.88
C THR A 640 -31.96 5.27 56.39
N ARG A 641 -30.89 5.61 55.66
CA ARG A 641 -29.97 4.72 54.93
C ARG A 641 -30.71 3.80 53.96
N ARG A 642 -31.79 4.30 53.36
CA ARG A 642 -32.58 3.57 52.36
C ARG A 642 -32.28 4.07 50.97
N CYS A 643 -32.27 3.15 50.01
CA CYS A 643 -32.06 3.44 48.61
C CYS A 643 -33.23 2.88 47.79
N THR A 644 -33.91 3.75 47.05
CA THR A 644 -34.99 3.36 46.15
C THR A 644 -34.47 3.30 44.72
N PHE A 645 -34.56 2.12 44.10
CA PHE A 645 -34.07 1.86 42.74
C PHE A 645 -35.24 1.72 41.76
N ALA A 646 -35.04 2.21 40.54
CA ALA A 646 -35.80 1.82 39.36
C ALA A 646 -34.83 1.49 38.21
N ASN A 647 -35.20 0.55 37.34
CA ASN A 647 -34.34 0.05 36.25
C ASN A 647 -35.08 0.02 34.90
N ALA A 648 -34.49 0.67 33.89
CA ALA A 648 -34.92 0.65 32.49
C ALA A 648 -33.96 -0.22 31.66
N GLY A 649 -34.09 -1.54 31.78
CA GLY A 649 -33.37 -2.52 30.95
C GLY A 649 -31.85 -2.60 31.16
N HIS A 650 -31.32 -1.99 32.21
CA HIS A 650 -29.90 -1.96 32.55
C HIS A 650 -29.49 -3.16 33.45
N LEU A 651 -28.18 -3.36 33.61
CA LEU A 651 -27.66 -4.41 34.49
C LEU A 651 -28.00 -4.14 35.97
N PRO A 652 -28.22 -5.21 36.78
CA PRO A 652 -28.58 -5.06 38.19
C PRO A 652 -27.39 -4.54 39.01
N PRO A 653 -27.58 -3.55 39.91
CA PRO A 653 -26.53 -3.09 40.82
C PRO A 653 -26.01 -4.21 41.74
N VAL A 654 -24.74 -4.11 42.13
CA VAL A 654 -24.13 -5.02 43.12
C VAL A 654 -24.09 -4.35 44.50
N LEU A 655 -24.51 -5.09 45.53
CA LEU A 655 -24.38 -4.72 46.93
C LEU A 655 -23.40 -5.69 47.63
N VAL A 656 -22.47 -5.14 48.41
CA VAL A 656 -21.63 -5.89 49.36
C VAL A 656 -21.93 -5.36 50.76
N GLU A 657 -22.51 -6.20 51.63
CA GLU A 657 -22.74 -5.83 53.03
C GLU A 657 -21.49 -6.14 53.90
N PRO A 658 -21.25 -5.43 55.01
CA PRO A 658 -20.08 -5.63 55.85
C PRO A 658 -19.94 -7.06 56.39
N GLY A 659 -19.01 -7.82 55.80
CA GLY A 659 -18.74 -9.21 56.18
C GLY A 659 -19.56 -10.26 55.43
N GLU A 660 -20.37 -9.85 54.46
CA GLU A 660 -21.00 -10.74 53.47
C GLU A 660 -20.28 -10.61 52.11
N GLY A 661 -20.52 -11.57 51.21
CA GLY A 661 -19.96 -11.53 49.85
C GLY A 661 -20.85 -10.75 48.88
N ALA A 662 -20.32 -10.38 47.71
CA ALA A 662 -21.04 -9.55 46.75
C ALA A 662 -22.34 -10.19 46.21
N LEU A 663 -23.45 -9.46 46.24
CA LEU A 663 -24.79 -9.86 45.81
C LEU A 663 -25.33 -8.93 44.71
N MET A 664 -25.98 -9.50 43.69
CA MET A 664 -26.76 -8.73 42.70
C MET A 664 -28.11 -8.35 43.31
N LEU A 665 -28.50 -7.07 43.23
CA LEU A 665 -29.81 -6.62 43.70
C LEU A 665 -30.93 -7.05 42.74
N ASP A 666 -32.00 -7.62 43.29
CA ASP A 666 -33.21 -8.00 42.55
C ASP A 666 -34.10 -6.75 42.31
N VAL A 667 -33.68 -5.93 41.34
CA VAL A 667 -34.43 -4.74 40.88
C VAL A 667 -35.31 -5.15 39.70
N PRO A 668 -36.64 -4.94 39.74
CA PRO A 668 -37.54 -5.28 38.64
C PRO A 668 -37.08 -4.67 37.30
N PRO A 669 -36.81 -5.47 36.26
CA PRO A 669 -36.30 -4.97 34.99
C PRO A 669 -37.43 -4.36 34.15
N GLY A 670 -37.38 -3.04 33.94
CA GLY A 670 -38.18 -2.36 32.94
C GLY A 670 -37.65 -2.58 31.51
N MET A 671 -38.40 -2.09 30.52
CA MET A 671 -37.90 -2.02 29.14
C MET A 671 -36.84 -0.92 28.99
N PRO A 672 -35.90 -1.03 28.03
CA PRO A 672 -35.01 0.08 27.69
C PRO A 672 -35.78 1.35 27.32
N LEU A 673 -35.24 2.51 27.70
CA LEU A 673 -35.75 3.82 27.32
C LEU A 673 -35.79 3.93 25.80
N GLY A 674 -36.85 4.53 25.26
CA GLY A 674 -37.05 4.67 23.80
C GLY A 674 -37.95 3.58 23.20
N VAL A 675 -38.15 2.44 23.88
CA VAL A 675 -39.08 1.39 23.42
C VAL A 675 -40.53 1.77 23.71
N GLY A 676 -40.79 2.41 24.86
CA GLY A 676 -42.13 2.51 25.46
C GLY A 676 -42.65 1.17 25.98
N GLY A 677 -43.50 1.20 27.02
CA GLY A 677 -43.99 -0.03 27.64
C GLY A 677 -44.92 0.20 28.84
N GLU A 678 -44.96 -0.80 29.72
CA GLU A 678 -45.56 -0.68 31.06
C GLU A 678 -44.77 0.33 31.92
N PRO A 679 -45.37 0.90 32.98
CA PRO A 679 -44.66 1.76 33.92
C PRO A 679 -43.47 1.06 34.58
N PHE A 680 -42.41 1.82 34.88
CA PHE A 680 -41.30 1.32 35.69
C PHE A 680 -41.76 1.03 37.12
N GLU A 681 -41.22 -0.03 37.73
CA GLU A 681 -41.44 -0.37 39.13
C GLU A 681 -40.26 0.10 40.00
N GLU A 682 -40.52 0.30 41.29
CA GLU A 682 -39.53 0.73 42.28
C GLU A 682 -39.32 -0.34 43.35
N VAL A 683 -38.08 -0.49 43.81
CA VAL A 683 -37.74 -1.31 44.99
C VAL A 683 -36.96 -0.49 46.01
N GLU A 684 -37.36 -0.58 47.28
CA GLU A 684 -36.74 0.12 48.42
C GLU A 684 -35.86 -0.87 49.19
N VAL A 685 -34.55 -0.62 49.24
CA VAL A 685 -33.55 -1.45 49.92
C VAL A 685 -32.95 -0.66 51.08
N GLU A 686 -32.85 -1.27 52.26
CA GLU A 686 -32.13 -0.69 53.39
C GLU A 686 -30.65 -1.07 53.28
N LEU A 687 -29.75 -0.07 53.31
CA LEU A 687 -28.32 -0.28 53.15
C LEU A 687 -27.62 -0.09 54.50
N PRO A 688 -27.01 -1.15 55.07
CA PRO A 688 -26.18 -1.02 56.27
C PRO A 688 -25.03 -0.01 56.10
N GLU A 689 -24.61 0.58 57.21
CA GLU A 689 -23.40 1.42 57.27
C GLU A 689 -22.16 0.56 57.02
N GLY A 690 -21.28 1.05 56.14
CA GLY A 690 -20.12 0.33 55.62
C GLY A 690 -20.38 -0.45 54.34
N SER A 691 -21.65 -0.67 53.93
CA SER A 691 -21.98 -1.37 52.69
C SER A 691 -21.42 -0.67 51.45
N LEU A 692 -21.04 -1.46 50.45
CA LEU A 692 -20.59 -0.99 49.14
C LEU A 692 -21.67 -1.25 48.09
N LEU A 693 -22.09 -0.21 47.39
CA LEU A 693 -22.98 -0.28 46.24
C LEU A 693 -22.18 0.01 44.96
N ALA A 694 -22.31 -0.82 43.94
CA ALA A 694 -21.69 -0.62 42.63
C ALA A 694 -22.74 -0.62 41.51
N LEU A 695 -22.70 0.40 40.66
CA LEU A 695 -23.48 0.55 39.44
C LEU A 695 -22.50 0.63 38.26
N TYR A 696 -22.79 -0.08 37.17
CA TYR A 696 -21.81 -0.33 36.12
C TYR A 696 -22.48 -0.66 34.78
N THR A 697 -21.82 -0.31 33.68
CA THR A 697 -22.26 -0.64 32.31
C THR A 697 -21.75 -2.02 31.88
N ASP A 698 -22.30 -2.54 30.78
CA ASP A 698 -22.01 -3.90 30.29
C ASP A 698 -20.57 -4.08 29.79
N GLY A 699 -19.93 -3.05 29.25
CA GLY A 699 -18.50 -3.10 28.87
C GLY A 699 -17.53 -3.44 30.03
N LEU A 700 -17.96 -3.36 31.30
CA LEU A 700 -17.20 -3.88 32.44
C LEU A 700 -17.16 -5.42 32.49
N VAL A 701 -18.22 -6.08 32.02
CA VAL A 701 -18.53 -7.51 32.28
C VAL A 701 -18.80 -8.33 31.02
N GLU A 702 -18.96 -7.71 29.85
CA GLU A 702 -19.17 -8.37 28.56
C GLU A 702 -18.05 -8.02 27.58
N SER A 703 -17.57 -9.03 26.84
CA SER A 703 -16.65 -8.86 25.72
C SER A 703 -16.83 -10.00 24.72
N ARG A 704 -16.37 -9.89 23.47
CA ARG A 704 -16.52 -10.99 22.48
C ARG A 704 -15.97 -12.34 22.93
N ASP A 705 -14.92 -12.34 23.76
CA ASP A 705 -14.26 -13.55 24.23
C ASP A 705 -14.76 -14.02 25.62
N HIS A 706 -15.53 -13.21 26.36
CA HIS A 706 -16.07 -13.55 27.68
C HIS A 706 -17.57 -13.24 27.78
N PRO A 707 -18.44 -14.25 28.00
CA PRO A 707 -19.88 -14.04 28.13
C PRO A 707 -20.24 -13.35 29.45
N LEU A 708 -21.31 -12.57 29.43
CA LEU A 708 -21.82 -11.79 30.54
C LEU A 708 -21.85 -12.54 31.89
N ASP A 709 -22.35 -13.80 31.93
CA ASP A 709 -22.42 -14.60 33.15
C ASP A 709 -21.04 -14.86 33.82
N GLU A 710 -19.98 -14.99 33.02
CA GLU A 710 -18.61 -15.20 33.50
C GLU A 710 -18.03 -13.89 34.03
N GLY A 711 -18.22 -12.78 33.30
CA GLY A 711 -17.79 -11.45 33.74
C GLY A 711 -18.50 -10.96 35.01
N LEU A 712 -19.82 -11.15 35.11
CA LEU A 712 -20.59 -10.88 36.34
C LEU A 712 -20.08 -11.70 37.54
N SER A 713 -19.65 -12.95 37.30
CA SER A 713 -19.09 -13.82 38.35
C SER A 713 -17.69 -13.37 38.77
N ALA A 714 -16.87 -12.94 37.82
CA ALA A 714 -15.53 -12.38 38.08
C ALA A 714 -15.62 -11.03 38.82
N PHE A 715 -16.54 -10.15 38.42
CA PHE A 715 -16.76 -8.84 39.05
C PHE A 715 -17.16 -8.98 40.52
N ARG A 716 -18.11 -9.88 40.82
CA ARG A 716 -18.48 -10.21 42.21
C ARG A 716 -17.28 -10.71 43.02
N SER A 717 -16.45 -11.57 42.42
CA SER A 717 -15.24 -12.11 43.09
C SER A 717 -14.17 -11.04 43.34
N ALA A 718 -14.08 -10.00 42.50
CA ALA A 718 -13.16 -8.88 42.67
C ALA A 718 -13.62 -7.89 43.76
N LEU A 719 -14.91 -7.89 44.12
CA LEU A 719 -15.46 -7.05 45.19
C LEU A 719 -15.39 -7.70 46.59
N ASP A 720 -14.98 -8.96 46.70
CA ASP A 720 -14.87 -9.69 47.98
C ASP A 720 -13.61 -9.33 48.81
N ASP A 721 -12.65 -8.53 48.28
CA ASP A 721 -11.46 -8.08 49.03
C ASP A 721 -11.64 -6.64 49.58
N PRO A 722 -11.77 -6.45 50.92
CA PRO A 722 -12.13 -5.17 51.51
C PRO A 722 -10.93 -4.21 51.64
N SER A 723 -10.55 -3.55 50.54
CA SER A 723 -9.70 -2.35 50.64
C SER A 723 -10.44 -1.20 51.34
N PRO A 724 -9.78 -0.43 52.23
CA PRO A 724 -10.40 0.70 52.92
C PRO A 724 -10.66 1.90 52.01
N ALA A 725 -9.90 2.09 50.93
CA ALA A 725 -10.08 3.19 49.98
C ALA A 725 -10.85 2.71 48.75
N LEU A 726 -11.92 3.42 48.37
CA LEU A 726 -12.73 3.08 47.20
C LEU A 726 -11.93 3.11 45.89
N GLU A 727 -10.97 4.02 45.76
CA GLU A 727 -10.11 4.14 44.58
C GLU A 727 -9.29 2.87 44.32
N ASP A 728 -8.76 2.25 45.38
CA ASP A 728 -8.03 0.99 45.27
C ASP A 728 -8.97 -0.17 44.87
N VAL A 729 -10.25 -0.14 45.27
CA VAL A 729 -11.26 -1.13 44.84
C VAL A 729 -11.61 -0.92 43.36
N CYS A 730 -11.82 0.33 42.91
CA CYS A 730 -12.01 0.70 41.52
C CYS A 730 -10.89 0.14 40.64
N ASP A 731 -9.65 0.46 41.01
CA ASP A 731 -8.48 0.04 40.25
C ASP A 731 -8.27 -1.49 40.35
N HIS A 732 -8.58 -2.13 41.49
CA HIS A 732 -8.51 -3.59 41.61
C HIS A 732 -9.52 -4.31 40.71
N VAL A 733 -10.78 -3.85 40.67
CA VAL A 733 -11.84 -4.38 39.80
C VAL A 733 -11.41 -4.30 38.33
N LEU A 734 -10.98 -3.12 37.89
CA LEU A 734 -10.59 -2.86 36.49
C LEU A 734 -9.35 -3.66 36.07
N ASN A 735 -8.38 -3.86 36.96
CA ASN A 735 -7.22 -4.71 36.69
C ASN A 735 -7.54 -6.22 36.73
N THR A 736 -8.49 -6.65 37.58
CA THR A 736 -8.81 -8.07 37.78
C THR A 736 -9.68 -8.65 36.68
N LEU A 737 -10.56 -7.83 36.11
CA LEU A 737 -11.37 -8.22 34.95
C LEU A 737 -10.55 -8.30 33.64
N ASP A 738 -9.24 -7.98 33.68
CA ASP A 738 -8.27 -7.96 32.57
C ASP A 738 -8.92 -7.61 31.22
N THR A 739 -9.68 -6.51 31.25
CA THR A 739 -10.44 -6.04 30.10
C THR A 739 -9.45 -5.87 28.96
N HIS A 740 -9.63 -6.66 27.90
CA HIS A 740 -8.92 -6.47 26.64
C HIS A 740 -9.55 -5.24 25.95
N HIS A 741 -9.30 -4.08 26.57
CA HIS A 741 -9.96 -2.79 26.35
C HIS A 741 -9.99 -2.44 24.85
N GLY A 742 -11.19 -2.29 24.29
CA GLY A 742 -11.32 -1.87 22.89
C GLY A 742 -12.62 -2.20 22.16
N GLU A 743 -13.65 -2.73 22.81
CA GLU A 743 -14.91 -3.06 22.12
C GLU A 743 -16.07 -2.15 22.49
N ASP A 744 -16.25 -1.85 23.77
CA ASP A 744 -17.22 -0.87 24.28
C ASP A 744 -16.63 0.00 25.39
N ASP A 745 -17.35 1.06 25.76
CA ASP A 745 -17.01 1.95 26.88
C ASP A 745 -17.30 1.28 28.24
N ILE A 746 -16.74 1.85 29.31
CA ILE A 746 -16.96 1.39 30.68
C ILE A 746 -17.24 2.58 31.57
N ALA A 747 -18.40 2.61 32.21
CA ALA A 747 -18.71 3.44 33.37
C ALA A 747 -18.87 2.57 34.61
N LEU A 748 -18.16 2.91 35.69
CA LEU A 748 -18.25 2.28 37.00
C LEU A 748 -18.40 3.36 38.07
N LEU A 749 -19.49 3.30 38.83
CA LEU A 749 -19.80 4.16 39.97
C LEU A 749 -19.85 3.28 41.21
N MET A 750 -18.96 3.52 42.17
CA MET A 750 -18.98 2.87 43.48
C MET A 750 -19.29 3.86 44.59
N ALA A 751 -20.20 3.48 45.49
CA ALA A 751 -20.63 4.28 46.62
C ALA A 751 -20.57 3.46 47.91
N ARG A 752 -19.79 3.90 48.90
CA ARG A 752 -19.74 3.31 50.24
C ARG A 752 -20.66 4.08 51.18
N VAL A 753 -21.55 3.35 51.84
CA VAL A 753 -22.59 3.90 52.71
C VAL A 753 -21.99 4.33 54.05
N GLN A 754 -22.10 5.61 54.38
CA GLN A 754 -21.76 6.14 55.70
C GLN A 754 -23.04 6.50 56.47
N GLY A 755 -24.01 7.11 55.79
CA GLY A 755 -25.18 7.73 56.41
C GLY A 755 -24.85 9.03 57.16
N LEU A 756 -25.90 9.71 57.62
CA LEU A 756 -25.75 10.87 58.52
C LEU A 756 -25.60 10.41 59.97
N PRO A 757 -24.68 11.00 60.75
CA PRO A 757 -24.49 10.63 62.14
C PRO A 757 -25.71 11.07 62.97
N ALA A 758 -26.13 10.23 63.91
CA ALA A 758 -27.41 10.37 64.59
C ALA A 758 -27.52 11.61 65.50
N ASP A 759 -26.40 12.24 65.86
CA ASP A 759 -26.34 13.51 66.57
C ASP A 759 -26.55 14.73 65.66
N ALA A 760 -26.36 14.59 64.34
CA ALA A 760 -26.66 15.60 63.32
C ALA A 760 -28.11 15.55 62.78
N VAL A 761 -28.97 14.75 63.41
CA VAL A 761 -30.39 14.58 63.05
C VAL A 761 -31.29 14.88 64.24
N GLY A 762 -32.19 15.85 64.09
CA GLY A 762 -33.33 16.05 65.00
C GLY A 762 -34.63 15.64 64.33
N ASP A 763 -35.38 14.68 64.87
CA ASP A 763 -36.61 14.14 64.24
C ASP A 763 -37.73 13.99 65.29
N TRP A 764 -38.85 14.68 65.08
CA TRP A 764 -39.97 14.75 66.04
C TRP A 764 -41.33 14.62 65.37
N THR A 765 -42.19 13.78 65.93
CA THR A 765 -43.62 13.72 65.58
C THR A 765 -44.43 14.66 66.48
N LEU A 766 -45.22 15.52 65.85
CA LEU A 766 -46.03 16.57 66.46
C LEU A 766 -47.53 16.29 66.22
N PRO A 767 -48.35 16.18 67.28
CA PRO A 767 -49.80 16.08 67.13
C PRO A 767 -50.38 17.29 66.41
N ARG A 768 -51.49 17.11 65.69
CA ARG A 768 -52.15 18.17 64.91
C ARG A 768 -52.97 19.14 65.79
N GLU A 769 -52.30 19.86 66.70
CA GLU A 769 -52.90 20.86 67.58
C GLU A 769 -52.20 22.23 67.49
N PRO A 770 -52.89 23.37 67.76
CA PRO A 770 -52.27 24.71 67.71
C PRO A 770 -51.04 24.90 68.59
N ARG A 771 -50.90 24.12 69.67
CA ARG A 771 -49.72 24.15 70.55
C ARG A 771 -48.46 23.57 69.90
N SER A 772 -48.60 22.73 68.88
CA SER A 772 -47.47 22.08 68.22
C SER A 772 -46.59 23.05 67.42
N VAL A 773 -47.12 24.20 66.98
CA VAL A 773 -46.30 25.27 66.39
C VAL A 773 -45.34 25.88 67.42
N GLY A 774 -45.75 25.94 68.70
CA GLY A 774 -44.89 26.35 69.81
C GLY A 774 -43.79 25.32 70.08
N ARG A 775 -44.18 24.05 70.24
CA ARG A 775 -43.24 22.93 70.44
C ARG A 775 -42.23 22.79 69.31
N ALA A 776 -42.65 23.01 68.06
CA ALA A 776 -41.76 22.98 66.90
C ALA A 776 -40.60 23.97 67.05
N ARG A 777 -40.89 25.23 67.42
CA ARG A 777 -39.85 26.23 67.70
C ARG A 777 -38.98 25.85 68.90
N GLU A 778 -39.59 25.39 69.99
CA GLU A 778 -38.85 24.94 71.19
C GLU A 778 -37.85 23.81 70.86
N PHE A 779 -38.24 22.81 70.06
CA PHE A 779 -37.36 21.76 69.58
C PHE A 779 -36.28 22.28 68.62
N THR A 780 -36.65 23.14 67.66
CA THR A 780 -35.71 23.75 66.71
C THR A 780 -34.62 24.55 67.42
N ARG A 781 -34.98 25.42 68.36
CA ARG A 781 -34.01 26.20 69.14
C ARG A 781 -33.13 25.31 70.00
N ALA A 782 -33.70 24.31 70.67
CA ALA A 782 -32.92 23.36 71.47
C ALA A 782 -31.88 22.61 70.62
N GLN A 783 -32.26 22.13 69.43
CA GLN A 783 -31.36 21.40 68.54
C GLN A 783 -30.27 22.30 67.96
N LEU A 784 -30.61 23.51 67.50
CA LEU A 784 -29.63 24.44 66.94
C LEU A 784 -28.63 24.95 68.00
N THR A 785 -29.07 25.15 69.25
CA THR A 785 -28.16 25.45 70.36
C THR A 785 -27.30 24.23 70.75
N GLN A 786 -27.77 23.00 70.52
CA GLN A 786 -26.95 21.80 70.69
C GLN A 786 -25.90 21.62 69.57
N TRP A 787 -26.13 22.20 68.40
CA TRP A 787 -25.22 22.21 67.25
C TRP A 787 -24.32 23.45 67.16
N ASP A 788 -24.30 24.31 68.19
CA ASP A 788 -23.56 25.59 68.19
C ASP A 788 -23.92 26.52 66.99
N LEU A 789 -25.19 26.47 66.55
CA LEU A 789 -25.75 27.23 65.42
C LEU A 789 -26.65 28.39 65.87
N GLU A 790 -26.33 29.08 66.98
CA GLU A 790 -27.08 30.25 67.46
C GLU A 790 -27.41 31.31 66.39
N PRO A 791 -26.53 31.66 65.43
CA PRO A 791 -26.84 32.65 64.39
C PRO A 791 -28.03 32.29 63.51
N LEU A 792 -28.35 30.99 63.36
CA LEU A 792 -29.47 30.51 62.52
C LEU A 792 -30.78 30.33 63.30
N VAL A 793 -30.77 30.43 64.63
CA VAL A 793 -31.93 30.07 65.49
C VAL A 793 -33.18 30.87 65.14
N ASP A 794 -33.11 32.20 65.13
CA ASP A 794 -34.30 33.04 64.98
C ASP A 794 -34.88 32.93 63.55
N THR A 795 -34.03 32.80 62.53
CA THR A 795 -34.44 32.55 61.13
C THR A 795 -35.11 31.17 61.00
N THR A 796 -34.49 30.13 61.55
CA THR A 796 -35.02 28.76 61.44
C THR A 796 -36.33 28.61 62.23
N GLU A 797 -36.44 29.17 63.43
CA GLU A 797 -37.70 29.19 64.19
C GLU A 797 -38.84 29.85 63.42
N LEU A 798 -38.57 30.96 62.73
CA LEU A 798 -39.56 31.65 61.90
C LEU A 798 -40.03 30.77 60.74
N LEU A 799 -39.10 30.16 60.00
CA LEU A 799 -39.43 29.33 58.83
C LEU A 799 -40.11 28.01 59.23
N VAL A 800 -39.65 27.35 60.30
CA VAL A 800 -40.32 26.19 60.92
C VAL A 800 -41.74 26.57 61.36
N SER A 801 -41.92 27.72 62.00
CA SER A 801 -43.24 28.19 62.44
C SER A 801 -44.19 28.38 61.25
N GLU A 802 -43.73 28.90 60.12
CA GLU A 802 -44.54 29.03 58.90
C GLU A 802 -44.85 27.66 58.26
N LEU A 803 -43.88 26.75 58.14
CA LEU A 803 -44.12 25.41 57.56
C LEU A 803 -45.06 24.56 58.43
N VAL A 804 -44.84 24.49 59.74
CA VAL A 804 -45.69 23.75 60.68
C VAL A 804 -47.08 24.38 60.77
N THR A 805 -47.21 25.71 60.67
CA THR A 805 -48.53 26.37 60.57
C THR A 805 -49.25 26.03 59.26
N ASN A 806 -48.54 25.93 58.14
CA ASN A 806 -49.12 25.50 56.87
C ASN A 806 -49.57 24.03 56.92
N ALA A 807 -48.75 23.12 57.47
CA ALA A 807 -49.12 21.73 57.70
C ALA A 807 -50.37 21.59 58.60
N LEU A 808 -50.45 22.38 59.68
CA LEU A 808 -51.59 22.44 60.60
C LEU A 808 -52.88 22.99 59.97
N ARG A 809 -52.77 23.95 59.04
CA ARG A 809 -53.93 24.59 58.39
C ARG A 809 -54.40 23.87 57.12
N TYR A 810 -53.49 23.33 56.33
CA TYR A 810 -53.74 22.87 54.96
C TYR A 810 -53.26 21.44 54.66
N GLY A 811 -52.50 20.83 55.57
CA GLY A 811 -52.13 19.42 55.48
C GLY A 811 -53.18 18.47 56.05
N GLU A 812 -52.82 17.19 56.21
CA GLU A 812 -53.62 16.17 56.92
C GLU A 812 -52.76 15.34 57.87
N GLY A 813 -53.36 14.51 58.74
CA GLY A 813 -52.62 13.61 59.64
C GLY A 813 -51.78 14.31 60.73
N GLU A 814 -50.85 13.55 61.31
CA GLU A 814 -49.81 14.08 62.22
C GLU A 814 -48.74 14.84 61.43
N ILE A 815 -48.06 15.77 62.10
CA ILE A 815 -47.01 16.57 61.49
C ILE A 815 -45.67 16.01 61.94
N ARG A 816 -44.76 15.68 61.03
CA ARG A 816 -43.36 15.36 61.38
C ARG A 816 -42.52 16.60 61.12
N LEU A 817 -41.58 16.91 62.01
CA LEU A 817 -40.56 17.93 61.84
C LEU A 817 -39.20 17.24 61.92
N ARG A 818 -38.32 17.50 60.95
CA ARG A 818 -36.94 17.05 60.98
C ARG A 818 -36.01 18.22 60.68
N LEU A 819 -34.90 18.27 61.40
CA LEU A 819 -33.74 19.10 61.11
C LEU A 819 -32.56 18.18 60.82
N LEU A 820 -31.78 18.54 59.81
CA LEU A 820 -30.62 17.81 59.33
C LEU A 820 -29.45 18.77 59.23
N LEU A 821 -28.29 18.34 59.71
CA LEU A 821 -27.05 19.09 59.64
C LEU A 821 -25.99 18.28 58.88
N ASP A 822 -25.46 18.88 57.82
CA ASP A 822 -24.30 18.37 57.08
C ASP A 822 -23.53 19.59 56.54
N ARG A 823 -23.41 19.75 55.21
CA ARG A 823 -22.87 20.96 54.56
C ARG A 823 -23.80 22.17 54.69
N THR A 824 -25.10 21.92 54.86
CA THR A 824 -26.17 22.90 55.06
C THR A 824 -27.11 22.44 56.17
N LEU A 825 -27.94 23.35 56.66
CA LEU A 825 -29.02 23.05 57.58
C LEU A 825 -30.32 22.88 56.79
N VAL A 826 -30.82 21.64 56.67
CA VAL A 826 -32.11 21.37 56.03
C VAL A 826 -33.19 21.13 57.07
N CYS A 827 -34.34 21.80 56.89
CA CYS A 827 -35.56 21.56 57.63
C CYS A 827 -36.60 20.89 56.72
N GLU A 828 -37.17 19.78 57.16
CA GLU A 828 -38.26 19.07 56.48
C GLU A 828 -39.50 19.00 57.39
N VAL A 829 -40.68 19.26 56.83
CA VAL A 829 -41.98 19.15 57.51
C VAL A 829 -42.93 18.28 56.69
N TRP A 830 -43.38 17.17 57.26
CA TRP A 830 -44.31 16.25 56.61
C TRP A 830 -45.74 16.45 57.11
N ASP A 831 -46.69 16.21 56.21
CA ASP A 831 -48.09 15.98 56.54
C ASP A 831 -48.72 14.98 55.55
N ALA A 832 -49.83 14.32 55.93
CA ALA A 832 -50.47 13.29 55.12
C ALA A 832 -51.29 13.84 53.91
N GLY A 833 -51.31 15.15 53.70
CA GLY A 833 -52.13 15.80 52.68
C GLY A 833 -51.48 15.83 51.31
N LEU A 834 -52.15 15.27 50.30
CA LEU A 834 -51.64 15.11 48.93
C LEU A 834 -51.56 16.40 48.08
N VAL A 835 -52.14 17.51 48.56
CA VAL A 835 -52.16 18.79 47.82
C VAL A 835 -50.85 19.54 48.05
N GLN A 836 -50.05 19.68 46.99
CA GLN A 836 -48.80 20.44 47.02
C GLN A 836 -49.03 21.93 47.31
N PRO A 837 -48.14 22.57 48.11
CA PRO A 837 -48.22 24.00 48.40
C PRO A 837 -48.05 24.84 47.13
N ARG A 838 -48.68 26.01 47.09
CA ARG A 838 -48.50 26.99 46.00
C ARG A 838 -48.14 28.34 46.59
N ARG A 839 -46.98 28.89 46.19
CA ARG A 839 -46.61 30.28 46.48
C ARG A 839 -47.69 31.22 45.92
N ARG A 840 -48.25 32.07 46.78
CA ARG A 840 -49.19 33.14 46.38
C ARG A 840 -48.48 34.47 46.53
N ARG A 841 -48.81 35.44 45.67
CA ARG A 841 -48.50 36.85 45.94
C ARG A 841 -49.65 37.39 46.78
N ALA A 842 -49.42 37.56 48.08
CA ALA A 842 -50.37 38.23 48.95
C ALA A 842 -50.44 39.73 48.56
N ARG A 843 -51.63 40.31 48.61
CA ARG A 843 -51.83 41.76 48.51
C ARG A 843 -51.58 42.40 49.87
N ASP A 844 -51.38 43.72 49.86
CA ASP A 844 -51.12 44.51 51.07
C ASP A 844 -52.21 44.31 52.14
N THR A 845 -53.46 44.08 51.70
CA THR A 845 -54.65 43.83 52.52
C THR A 845 -54.90 42.38 52.91
N ASP A 846 -54.12 41.42 52.41
CA ASP A 846 -54.36 39.99 52.66
C ASP A 846 -53.75 39.55 54.00
N GLU A 847 -54.59 39.06 54.92
CA GLU A 847 -54.21 38.53 56.24
C GLU A 847 -53.47 37.17 56.20
N GLY A 848 -53.09 36.68 55.01
CA GLY A 848 -52.44 35.39 54.85
C GLY A 848 -51.83 35.17 53.47
N GLY A 849 -51.15 34.04 53.29
CA GLY A 849 -50.49 33.67 52.03
C GLY A 849 -49.03 34.14 51.89
N ARG A 850 -48.46 34.81 52.91
CA ARG A 850 -47.06 35.28 52.94
C ARG A 850 -46.04 34.21 53.39
N GLY A 851 -46.44 33.14 54.07
CA GLY A 851 -45.52 32.15 54.65
C GLY A 851 -44.50 31.56 53.67
N LEU A 852 -44.95 31.00 52.54
CA LEU A 852 -44.05 30.46 51.51
C LEU A 852 -43.26 31.56 50.75
N GLN A 853 -43.68 32.83 50.88
CA GLN A 853 -42.92 33.96 50.36
C GLN A 853 -41.78 34.36 51.33
N LEU A 854 -41.98 34.21 52.65
CA LEU A 854 -40.96 34.37 53.67
C LEU A 854 -39.91 33.24 53.60
N VAL A 855 -40.36 31.99 53.49
CA VAL A 855 -39.48 30.82 53.25
C VAL A 855 -38.57 31.10 52.06
N GLY A 856 -39.15 31.31 50.87
CA GLY A 856 -38.39 31.60 49.64
C GLY A 856 -37.76 33.01 49.53
N LEU A 857 -37.54 33.69 50.66
CA LEU A 857 -36.70 34.90 50.77
C LEU A 857 -35.57 34.73 51.79
N LEU A 858 -35.76 33.87 52.79
CA LEU A 858 -34.79 33.65 53.88
C LEU A 858 -34.05 32.31 53.77
N SER A 859 -34.56 31.35 53.01
CA SER A 859 -33.87 30.10 52.66
C SER A 859 -32.97 30.26 51.44
N ALA A 860 -31.83 29.54 51.38
CA ALA A 860 -31.05 29.41 50.14
C ALA A 860 -31.86 28.66 49.06
N SER A 861 -32.51 27.56 49.45
CA SER A 861 -33.42 26.80 48.59
C SER A 861 -34.62 26.29 49.39
N TRP A 862 -35.75 26.04 48.72
CA TRP A 862 -36.93 25.42 49.34
C TRP A 862 -37.78 24.71 48.29
N GLY A 863 -38.55 23.72 48.71
CA GLY A 863 -39.39 22.95 47.81
C GLY A 863 -40.46 22.14 48.53
N SER A 864 -41.11 21.25 47.76
CA SER A 864 -42.12 20.34 48.29
C SER A 864 -42.16 19.04 47.50
N ARG A 865 -41.96 17.91 48.18
CA ARG A 865 -41.91 16.55 47.64
C ARG A 865 -43.25 15.84 47.86
N ARG A 866 -43.68 15.01 46.92
CA ARG A 866 -44.73 14.01 47.21
C ARG A 866 -44.11 12.80 47.87
N THR A 867 -44.90 12.06 48.62
CA THR A 867 -44.52 10.76 49.15
C THR A 867 -45.73 9.84 49.00
N PRO A 868 -45.57 8.50 49.04
CA PRO A 868 -46.70 7.58 48.91
C PRO A 868 -47.77 7.71 50.00
N ARG A 869 -47.48 8.46 51.09
CA ARG A 869 -48.36 8.64 52.26
C ARG A 869 -48.66 10.11 52.60
N GLY A 870 -48.32 11.07 51.72
CA GLY A 870 -48.50 12.49 52.00
C GLY A 870 -47.55 13.39 51.21
N LYS A 871 -47.06 14.46 51.84
CA LYS A 871 -46.05 15.35 51.27
C LYS A 871 -45.04 15.81 52.31
N THR A 872 -43.91 16.28 51.81
CA THR A 872 -42.86 16.95 52.58
C THR A 872 -42.73 18.37 52.05
N VAL A 873 -42.68 19.38 52.91
CA VAL A 873 -42.29 20.75 52.55
C VAL A 873 -40.99 21.05 53.27
N TRP A 874 -39.99 21.54 52.56
CA TRP A 874 -38.63 21.65 53.08
C TRP A 874 -37.99 22.99 52.70
N PHE A 875 -37.01 23.42 53.49
CA PHE A 875 -36.15 24.56 53.19
C PHE A 875 -34.72 24.29 53.66
N GLU A 876 -33.77 25.02 53.07
CA GLU A 876 -32.34 24.90 53.32
C GLU A 876 -31.74 26.25 53.72
N LEU A 877 -30.83 26.23 54.70
CA LEU A 877 -30.06 27.38 55.16
C LEU A 877 -28.56 27.08 55.08
N PRO A 878 -27.73 28.03 54.59
CA PRO A 878 -26.28 27.87 54.61
C PRO A 878 -25.75 27.97 56.04
N LEU A 879 -24.64 27.29 56.33
CA LEU A 879 -23.98 27.39 57.64
C LEU A 879 -23.17 28.70 57.76
N PRO A 880 -23.01 29.26 58.98
CA PRO A 880 -22.40 30.58 59.17
C PRO A 880 -20.94 30.71 58.72
N ASP A 881 -20.19 29.60 58.70
CA ASP A 881 -18.77 29.56 58.34
C ASP A 881 -18.50 29.17 56.87
N GLY A 882 -19.56 29.02 56.05
CA GLY A 882 -19.45 28.70 54.62
C GLY A 882 -19.18 29.94 53.73
N ASP A 883 -18.62 29.72 52.54
CA ASP A 883 -18.26 30.77 51.56
C ASP A 883 -19.47 31.56 50.99
N SER A 884 -20.69 31.21 51.39
CA SER A 884 -21.93 31.88 50.98
C SER A 884 -22.28 33.04 51.92
N ALA A 885 -22.37 34.25 51.38
CA ALA A 885 -22.83 35.41 52.14
C ALA A 885 -24.26 35.19 52.68
N THR A 886 -24.38 35.07 54.01
CA THR A 886 -25.68 34.97 54.70
C THR A 886 -26.51 36.21 54.40
N VAL A 887 -27.68 36.04 53.78
CA VAL A 887 -28.64 37.12 53.52
C VAL A 887 -29.02 37.77 54.86
N ASP A 888 -28.86 39.09 55.01
CA ASP A 888 -29.36 39.80 56.20
C ASP A 888 -30.89 39.63 56.27
N PRO A 889 -31.43 38.90 57.27
CA PRO A 889 -32.87 38.67 57.38
C PRO A 889 -33.62 39.99 57.49
N THR A 890 -33.00 41.03 58.05
CA THR A 890 -33.56 42.37 58.21
C THR A 890 -33.78 43.04 56.87
N GLU A 891 -32.78 43.03 55.97
CA GLU A 891 -32.88 43.63 54.64
C GLU A 891 -33.86 42.85 53.74
N ALA A 892 -33.81 41.51 53.78
CA ALA A 892 -34.74 40.66 53.04
C ALA A 892 -36.19 40.86 53.49
N LEU A 893 -36.46 40.97 54.80
CA LEU A 893 -37.79 41.26 55.34
C LEU A 893 -38.23 42.70 55.02
N LEU A 894 -37.32 43.67 54.97
CA LEU A 894 -37.65 45.04 54.54
C LEU A 894 -38.04 45.11 53.07
N SER A 895 -37.50 44.26 52.19
CA SER A 895 -37.89 44.22 50.76
C SER A 895 -39.33 43.74 50.48
N LEU A 896 -40.05 43.28 51.52
CA LEU A 896 -41.47 42.89 51.44
C LEU A 896 -42.44 44.07 51.64
N TYR A 897 -41.94 45.26 51.95
CA TYR A 897 -42.70 46.46 52.30
C TYR A 897 -42.32 47.68 51.44
#